data_AF-A0A956JHC7-F1
#
_entry.id   AF-A0A956JHC7-F1
#
_cell.length_a   1.000
_cell.length_b   1.000
_cell.length_c   1.000
_cell.angle_alpha   90.00
_cell.angle_beta   90.00
_cell.angle_gamma   90.00
#
_symmetry.space_group_name_H-M   'P 1'
#
loop_
_entity.id
_entity.type
_entity.pdbx_description
1 polymer ?
#
loop_
_entity_poly.entity_id
_entity_poly.type
_entity_poly.pdbx_seq_one_letter_code
_entity_poly.pdbx_strand_id
1 'polypeptide(L)'
;NLPSDKFSILGEVLDRKSVSVQAGPGASDDGSGVAVLLELARILAAAGPESRRRPLLLLFVDGEEYGLVGAEAFLQKHPWAEDVAYAINLDSGGNDGLATLTRTSADNGPVIAALADALGRPRAASVIATAYALTPYDTDFSAYDRAEIFALDFGIGEDKAPYHTPNDRLEDLNPGSVQHLGETALAAVVALDHLAIDDPDVRAAVGDRVYLDVVGTRLWTAPAGVIPWLALGLLAALLGLLTRLRGPALPASAWLLGAAAWVLQVVGAIAVGAALAWILAALAGAEMASYAAPVFPRVAIWAAVLAVSAAIARRLARRAPALTQWAGAWICVAVISLLVALADPGATVVLLPPLAAQIILAALGLLAAGGRRLPTLAIVLGLAVPGFLWLEAALRIELLFGLGRHGGAIALAPVALLAALLGPLWAAAPRQLQRAGIALAGLAAVVAAIVSVTAPAHSRERPRRLNLALHCDADAAAAAARCRWLIGDRPGGPPGALLAAADFADSPAQSFPWSEEDDESWIAPAALVDLPPPELDLLSDEAGPWGRLLRLRLRSPRGARRAALLLPEDTGIRAIAVDGVTLPPYPERKREQFPDAQHYQLVGVPAEGVEIAIIVAAPEGEAIDATIWDVADGLPETPEAAALLRARPEDHVQTHGGDVSLVSRKVTLGGA
;
A
#
# COMPACT_ATOMS: atom_id res chain seq x y z
N ASN A 1 -21.81 30.50 28.29
CA ASN A 1 -20.38 30.55 27.92
C ASN A 1 -19.61 29.58 28.80
N LEU A 2 -19.69 28.29 28.48
CA LEU A 2 -18.78 27.26 29.00
C LEU A 2 -17.83 26.92 27.83
N PRO A 3 -16.51 26.82 28.03
CA PRO A 3 -15.60 26.40 26.97
C PRO A 3 -15.93 24.96 26.60
N SER A 4 -16.00 24.66 25.31
CA SER A 4 -16.11 23.29 24.81
C SER A 4 -14.74 22.61 24.94
N ASP A 5 -14.62 21.68 25.88
CA ASP A 5 -13.46 20.81 26.04
C ASP A 5 -13.50 19.72 24.94
N LYS A 6 -12.95 19.98 23.74
CA LYS A 6 -12.74 18.95 22.69
C LYS A 6 -11.54 19.26 21.79
N PHE A 7 -10.53 18.40 21.82
CA PHE A 7 -9.22 18.62 21.18
C PHE A 7 -9.12 17.94 19.79
N SER A 8 -8.29 18.45 18.85
CA SER A 8 -8.07 17.83 17.52
C SER A 8 -6.68 18.08 16.86
N ILE A 9 -6.31 17.23 15.89
CA ILE A 9 -5.02 16.90 15.22
C ILE A 9 -4.24 15.76 15.89
N LEU A 10 -3.75 14.83 15.07
CA LEU A 10 -3.10 13.62 15.54
C LEU A 10 -2.15 13.09 14.45
N GLY A 11 -0.83 13.21 14.65
CA GLY A 11 0.20 12.76 13.70
C GLY A 11 1.55 12.46 14.37
N GLU A 12 2.37 11.64 13.73
CA GLU A 12 3.30 10.60 14.22
C GLU A 12 4.63 11.00 14.95
N VAL A 13 5.40 10.02 15.49
CA VAL A 13 6.51 10.17 16.51
C VAL A 13 7.94 9.82 16.12
N LEU A 14 8.80 10.48 16.90
CA LEU A 14 10.18 10.20 17.31
C LEU A 14 10.44 8.87 18.05
N ASP A 15 11.14 7.90 17.44
CA ASP A 15 12.03 7.00 18.20
C ASP A 15 13.36 7.73 18.46
N ARG A 16 14.00 7.41 19.59
CA ARG A 16 15.30 7.96 20.05
C ARG A 16 16.48 7.64 19.12
N LYS A 17 16.26 6.92 18.00
CA LYS A 17 17.28 6.61 16.99
C LYS A 17 16.83 6.77 15.52
N SER A 18 15.54 6.88 15.21
CA SER A 18 14.99 7.14 13.85
C SER A 18 13.57 7.73 13.92
N VAL A 19 13.15 8.53 12.94
CA VAL A 19 11.76 9.05 12.82
C VAL A 19 10.89 8.11 11.96
N SER A 20 11.34 6.86 11.78
CA SER A 20 10.91 5.85 10.81
C SER A 20 11.41 4.46 11.26
N VAL A 21 11.53 3.54 10.31
CA VAL A 21 12.31 2.32 10.38
C VAL A 21 13.79 2.51 10.73
N GLN A 22 14.41 1.45 11.25
CA GLN A 22 15.79 1.44 11.74
C GLN A 22 16.83 1.60 10.64
N ALA A 23 16.48 1.16 9.43
CA ALA A 23 17.34 1.25 8.27
C ALA A 23 17.57 2.69 7.79
N GLY A 24 16.68 3.64 8.12
CA GLY A 24 16.64 4.95 7.47
C GLY A 24 16.46 6.15 8.42
N PRO A 25 16.77 7.37 7.96
CA PRO A 25 16.56 8.58 8.75
C PRO A 25 15.09 8.98 8.89
N GLY A 26 14.24 8.64 7.92
CA GLY A 26 12.82 8.97 7.95
C GLY A 26 12.51 10.41 7.61
N ALA A 27 13.16 11.00 6.62
CA ALA A 27 12.96 12.41 6.31
C ALA A 27 11.54 12.69 5.81
N SER A 28 11.02 11.85 4.90
CA SER A 28 9.62 11.92 4.50
C SER A 28 8.73 11.18 5.49
N ASP A 29 9.18 10.02 5.94
CA ASP A 29 8.43 9.01 6.69
C ASP A 29 8.96 8.88 8.12
N ASP A 30 8.46 9.57 9.14
CA ASP A 30 7.50 10.68 9.07
C ASP A 30 8.08 12.00 9.59
N GLY A 31 9.35 12.27 9.28
CA GLY A 31 9.98 13.57 9.56
C GLY A 31 9.22 14.74 8.95
N SER A 32 8.52 14.52 7.83
CA SER A 32 7.72 15.53 7.15
C SER A 32 6.43 15.86 7.90
N GLY A 33 5.68 14.86 8.38
CA GLY A 33 4.48 15.06 9.20
C GLY A 33 4.81 15.75 10.52
N VAL A 34 5.88 15.33 11.21
CA VAL A 34 6.38 16.00 12.43
C VAL A 34 6.68 17.48 12.19
N ALA A 35 7.40 17.80 11.10
CA ALA A 35 7.73 19.18 10.76
C ALA A 35 6.47 20.01 10.48
N VAL A 36 5.48 19.44 9.79
CA VAL A 36 4.19 20.08 9.53
C VAL A 36 3.44 20.34 10.84
N LEU A 37 3.35 19.38 11.76
CA LEU A 37 2.67 19.56 13.05
C LEU A 37 3.27 20.70 13.86
N LEU A 38 4.60 20.80 13.93
CA LEU A 38 5.31 21.88 14.63
C LEU A 38 5.03 23.24 13.98
N GLU A 39 4.99 23.31 12.65
CA GLU A 39 4.69 24.55 11.93
C GLU A 39 3.23 24.97 12.10
N LEU A 40 2.28 24.02 12.09
CA LEU A 40 0.88 24.28 12.43
C LEU A 40 0.76 24.83 13.85
N ALA A 41 1.48 24.26 14.82
CA ALA A 41 1.53 24.75 16.19
C ALA A 41 1.94 26.23 16.23
N ARG A 42 3.02 26.59 15.51
CA ARG A 42 3.54 27.95 15.43
C ARG A 42 2.53 28.92 14.81
N ILE A 43 1.93 28.55 13.67
CA ILE A 43 0.95 29.36 12.94
C ILE A 43 -0.30 29.59 13.81
N LEU A 44 -0.87 28.54 14.39
CA LEU A 44 -2.10 28.60 15.17
C LEU A 44 -1.90 29.30 16.52
N ALA A 45 -0.74 29.12 17.18
CA ALA A 45 -0.41 29.87 18.38
C ALA A 45 -0.28 31.38 18.10
N ALA A 46 0.29 31.76 16.95
CA ALA A 46 0.40 33.16 16.55
C ALA A 46 -0.95 33.82 16.22
N ALA A 47 -1.94 33.04 15.76
CA ALA A 47 -3.31 33.52 15.52
C ALA A 47 -4.08 33.80 16.82
N GLY A 48 -3.67 33.17 17.94
CA GLY A 48 -4.27 33.32 19.26
C GLY A 48 -5.43 32.34 19.52
N PRO A 49 -5.75 32.05 20.80
CA PRO A 49 -6.73 31.03 21.17
C PRO A 49 -8.16 31.35 20.70
N GLU A 50 -8.51 32.63 20.60
CA GLU A 50 -9.81 33.12 20.14
C GLU A 50 -10.09 32.82 18.65
N SER A 51 -9.05 32.47 17.87
CA SER A 51 -9.19 32.17 16.45
C SER A 51 -9.79 30.79 16.18
N ARG A 52 -10.05 29.98 17.22
CA ARG A 52 -10.55 28.61 17.09
C ARG A 52 -11.72 28.34 18.02
N ARG A 53 -12.62 27.48 17.55
CA ARG A 53 -13.80 27.04 18.33
C ARG A 53 -13.46 25.85 19.22
N ARG A 54 -12.48 25.03 18.83
CA ARG A 54 -12.06 23.81 19.53
C ARG A 54 -10.58 23.87 19.88
N PRO A 55 -10.14 23.32 21.03
CA PRO A 55 -8.71 23.14 21.28
C PRO A 55 -8.05 22.19 20.27
N LEU A 56 -6.70 22.22 20.21
CA LEU A 56 -5.90 21.40 19.29
C LEU A 56 -5.15 20.42 20.17
N LEU A 57 -5.22 19.14 19.84
CA LEU A 57 -4.24 18.18 20.30
C LEU A 57 -3.17 18.12 19.22
N LEU A 58 -1.90 18.18 19.59
CA LEU A 58 -0.81 17.80 18.70
C LEU A 58 -0.24 16.55 19.33
N LEU A 59 -0.68 15.40 18.83
CA LEU A 59 -0.32 14.12 19.42
C LEU A 59 0.62 13.42 18.48
N PHE A 60 1.84 13.27 18.98
CA PHE A 60 2.88 12.42 18.47
C PHE A 60 2.68 11.02 19.14
N VAL A 61 2.40 9.98 18.36
CA VAL A 61 2.35 8.54 18.74
C VAL A 61 3.48 7.66 18.20
N ASP A 62 4.09 6.82 19.06
CA ASP A 62 5.26 5.93 18.75
C ASP A 62 4.85 4.55 18.21
N GLY A 63 5.71 3.92 17.42
CA GLY A 63 5.60 2.51 17.06
C GLY A 63 4.54 2.17 16.02
N GLU A 64 4.26 3.08 15.09
CA GLU A 64 3.46 2.82 13.87
C GLU A 64 3.96 1.54 13.17
N GLU A 65 5.26 1.50 12.89
CA GLU A 65 5.95 0.43 12.14
C GLU A 65 5.89 -0.95 12.81
N TYR A 66 5.46 -0.98 14.07
CA TYR A 66 5.28 -2.19 14.87
C TYR A 66 3.81 -2.59 15.04
N GLY A 67 2.92 -1.97 14.28
CA GLY A 67 1.48 -2.25 14.26
C GLY A 67 0.64 -1.20 14.99
N LEU A 68 0.94 0.09 14.80
CA LEU A 68 0.14 1.23 15.27
C LEU A 68 0.03 1.31 16.81
N VAL A 69 1.04 0.79 17.52
CA VAL A 69 0.92 0.53 18.95
C VAL A 69 0.75 1.80 19.79
N GLY A 70 1.31 2.92 19.34
CA GLY A 70 1.17 4.22 20.00
C GLY A 70 -0.22 4.81 19.87
N ALA A 71 -0.81 4.79 18.67
CA ALA A 71 -2.16 5.26 18.44
C ALA A 71 -3.18 4.44 19.24
N GLU A 72 -3.04 3.11 19.23
CA GLU A 72 -3.85 2.20 20.05
C GLU A 72 -3.70 2.49 21.55
N ALA A 73 -2.46 2.71 22.02
CA ALA A 73 -2.21 3.03 23.42
C ALA A 73 -2.85 4.37 23.84
N PHE A 74 -2.82 5.39 22.98
CA PHE A 74 -3.51 6.65 23.24
C PHE A 74 -5.03 6.44 23.40
N LEU A 75 -5.64 5.76 22.44
CA LEU A 75 -7.09 5.51 22.43
C LEU A 75 -7.56 4.71 23.65
N GLN A 76 -6.75 3.75 24.10
CA GLN A 76 -7.11 2.87 25.21
C GLN A 76 -6.84 3.46 26.60
N LYS A 77 -5.82 4.32 26.74
CA LYS A 77 -5.31 4.72 28.07
C LYS A 77 -5.41 6.21 28.36
N HIS A 78 -5.47 7.06 27.34
CA HIS A 78 -5.40 8.50 27.56
C HIS A 78 -6.80 9.10 27.73
N PRO A 79 -7.08 9.87 28.80
CA PRO A 79 -8.42 10.41 29.06
C PRO A 79 -8.94 11.33 27.96
N TRP A 80 -8.06 12.03 27.24
CA TRP A 80 -8.44 12.90 26.12
C TRP A 80 -8.95 12.15 24.88
N ALA A 81 -8.75 10.84 24.78
CA ALA A 81 -9.20 10.07 23.61
C ALA A 81 -10.72 10.12 23.45
N GLU A 82 -11.47 10.13 24.55
CA GLU A 82 -12.95 10.18 24.54
C GLU A 82 -13.51 11.49 23.98
N ASP A 83 -12.72 12.57 23.99
CA ASP A 83 -13.11 13.91 23.58
C ASP A 83 -12.72 14.25 22.13
N VAL A 84 -12.08 13.32 21.41
CA VAL A 84 -11.62 13.54 20.04
C VAL A 84 -12.80 13.56 19.09
N ALA A 85 -13.03 14.71 18.45
CA ALA A 85 -14.13 14.90 17.51
C ALA A 85 -13.77 14.46 16.07
N TYR A 86 -12.52 14.68 15.67
CA TYR A 86 -11.97 14.27 14.38
C TYR A 86 -10.44 14.12 14.47
N ALA A 87 -9.89 13.27 13.61
CA ALA A 87 -8.46 13.03 13.47
C ALA A 87 -7.97 13.41 12.06
N ILE A 88 -6.77 14.00 11.97
CA ILE A 88 -6.09 14.28 10.71
C ILE A 88 -4.71 13.64 10.84
N ASN A 89 -4.53 12.49 10.21
CA ASN A 89 -3.28 11.74 10.13
C ASN A 89 -2.43 12.28 8.97
N LEU A 90 -1.13 12.45 9.23
CA LEU A 90 -0.14 12.82 8.23
C LEU A 90 0.90 11.70 8.21
N ASP A 91 1.07 11.04 7.06
CA ASP A 91 1.99 9.90 6.90
C ASP A 91 2.41 9.83 5.43
N SER A 92 3.71 9.71 5.16
CA SER A 92 4.25 9.83 3.80
C SER A 92 5.14 8.67 3.38
N GLY A 93 4.62 7.81 2.50
CA GLY A 93 5.39 6.72 1.90
C GLY A 93 6.24 7.06 0.66
N GLY A 94 6.47 8.35 0.35
CA GLY A 94 7.24 8.81 -0.81
C GLY A 94 7.82 10.22 -0.64
N ASN A 95 8.75 10.62 -1.51
CA ASN A 95 9.56 11.84 -1.30
C ASN A 95 9.21 13.01 -2.25
N ASP A 96 8.27 12.81 -3.17
CA ASP A 96 7.85 13.81 -4.15
C ASP A 96 6.33 13.77 -4.41
N GLY A 97 5.83 14.74 -5.18
CA GLY A 97 4.43 14.84 -5.57
C GLY A 97 3.59 15.70 -4.62
N LEU A 98 2.30 15.79 -4.93
CA LEU A 98 1.34 16.51 -4.09
C LEU A 98 0.81 15.60 -2.98
N ALA A 99 0.78 16.12 -1.75
CA ALA A 99 0.08 15.49 -0.64
C ALA A 99 -1.35 15.11 -1.05
N THR A 100 -1.69 13.84 -0.87
CA THR A 100 -2.93 13.22 -1.34
C THR A 100 -3.78 12.81 -0.15
N LEU A 101 -5.09 13.05 -0.18
CA LEU A 101 -6.04 12.40 0.73
C LEU A 101 -6.11 10.92 0.34
N THR A 102 -5.43 10.06 1.09
CA THR A 102 -5.27 8.63 0.82
C THR A 102 -6.51 7.86 1.27
N ARG A 103 -6.99 8.16 2.48
CA ARG A 103 -8.14 7.50 3.12
C ARG A 103 -8.99 8.49 3.91
N THR A 104 -10.23 8.09 4.14
CA THR A 104 -11.19 8.76 5.02
C THR A 104 -11.93 7.71 5.80
N SER A 105 -12.34 8.02 7.03
CA SER A 105 -13.14 7.09 7.83
C SER A 105 -14.46 6.73 7.15
N ALA A 106 -15.13 5.70 7.66
CA ALA A 106 -16.53 5.47 7.33
C ALA A 106 -17.39 6.72 7.65
N ASP A 107 -18.54 6.85 6.97
CA ASP A 107 -19.47 7.97 7.11
C ASP A 107 -18.81 9.34 6.88
N ASN A 108 -17.89 9.42 5.92
CA ASN A 108 -17.05 10.60 5.66
C ASN A 108 -17.81 11.88 5.23
N GLY A 109 -19.13 11.83 5.11
CA GLY A 109 -19.94 12.87 4.51
C GLY A 109 -19.75 14.26 5.13
N PRO A 110 -19.80 14.41 6.47
CA PRO A 110 -19.59 15.71 7.13
C PRO A 110 -18.19 16.28 6.87
N VAL A 111 -17.14 15.46 7.00
CA VAL A 111 -15.75 15.91 6.81
C VAL A 111 -15.45 16.24 5.35
N ILE A 112 -15.89 15.41 4.40
CA ILE A 112 -15.70 15.67 2.96
C ILE A 112 -16.49 16.88 2.49
N ALA A 113 -17.69 17.12 3.04
CA ALA A 113 -18.45 18.32 2.72
C ALA A 113 -17.74 19.59 3.22
N ALA A 114 -17.16 19.56 4.41
CA ALA A 114 -16.38 20.69 4.94
C ALA A 114 -15.12 20.98 4.12
N LEU A 115 -14.46 19.94 3.59
CA LEU A 115 -13.25 20.09 2.77
C LEU A 115 -13.51 20.57 1.35
N ALA A 116 -14.75 20.47 0.85
CA ALA A 116 -15.06 20.59 -0.58
C ALA A 116 -14.53 21.88 -1.23
N ASP A 117 -14.65 22.99 -0.50
CA ASP A 117 -14.20 24.34 -0.91
C ASP A 117 -13.03 24.88 -0.06
N ALA A 118 -12.54 24.11 0.92
CA ALA A 118 -11.49 24.55 1.83
C ALA A 118 -10.08 24.27 1.31
N LEU A 119 -9.90 23.17 0.57
CA LEU A 119 -8.60 22.80 0.02
C LEU A 119 -8.28 23.66 -1.20
N GLY A 120 -7.21 24.47 -1.13
CA GLY A 120 -6.82 25.36 -2.23
C GLY A 120 -6.22 24.63 -3.43
N ARG A 121 -5.54 23.50 -3.20
CA ARG A 121 -4.93 22.64 -4.23
C ARG A 121 -5.23 21.16 -3.93
N PRO A 122 -6.49 20.73 -4.01
CA PRO A 122 -6.86 19.39 -3.57
C PRO A 122 -6.22 18.32 -4.45
N ARG A 123 -5.80 17.24 -3.80
CA ARG A 123 -5.42 15.98 -4.45
C ARG A 123 -6.14 14.85 -3.73
N ALA A 124 -7.31 14.47 -4.23
CA ALA A 124 -8.16 13.49 -3.56
C ALA A 124 -9.13 12.86 -4.57
N ALA A 125 -9.29 11.55 -4.49
CA ALA A 125 -10.35 10.85 -5.21
C ALA A 125 -10.75 9.61 -4.41
N SER A 126 -12.06 9.33 -4.31
CA SER A 126 -12.54 8.18 -3.51
C SER A 126 -11.97 6.84 -3.95
N VAL A 127 -11.62 6.71 -5.24
CA VAL A 127 -10.96 5.49 -5.77
C VAL A 127 -9.58 5.23 -5.15
N ILE A 128 -8.92 6.26 -4.59
CA ILE A 128 -7.61 6.11 -3.93
C ILE A 128 -7.79 5.29 -2.65
N ALA A 129 -8.82 5.58 -1.85
CA ALA A 129 -9.15 4.80 -0.66
C ALA A 129 -9.46 3.34 -1.01
N THR A 130 -10.24 3.10 -2.07
CA THR A 130 -10.50 1.74 -2.60
C THR A 130 -9.22 1.02 -2.99
N ALA A 131 -8.31 1.70 -3.70
CA ALA A 131 -7.04 1.11 -4.12
C ALA A 131 -6.13 0.80 -2.92
N TYR A 132 -6.12 1.67 -1.91
CA TYR A 132 -5.34 1.50 -0.69
C TYR A 132 -5.82 0.29 0.12
N ALA A 133 -7.14 0.07 0.21
CA ALA A 133 -7.74 -1.09 0.88
C ALA A 133 -7.37 -2.45 0.27
N LEU A 134 -6.79 -2.46 -0.95
CA LEU A 134 -6.27 -3.67 -1.60
C LEU A 134 -4.79 -3.93 -1.30
N THR A 135 -4.14 -3.03 -0.57
CA THR A 135 -2.73 -3.13 -0.20
C THR A 135 -2.60 -3.56 1.25
N PRO A 136 -1.46 -4.16 1.64
CA PRO A 136 -1.17 -4.44 3.05
C PRO A 136 -0.66 -3.20 3.81
N TYR A 137 -0.61 -2.02 3.16
CA TYR A 137 -0.15 -0.80 3.80
C TYR A 137 -1.19 -0.31 4.81
N ASP A 138 -0.70 0.15 5.95
CA ASP A 138 -1.52 0.74 6.98
C ASP A 138 -0.83 1.97 7.56
N THR A 139 -1.56 2.76 8.35
CA THR A 139 -1.02 3.89 9.13
C THR A 139 -1.88 4.06 10.39
N ASP A 140 -1.48 4.94 11.30
CA ASP A 140 -2.24 5.24 12.52
C ASP A 140 -3.69 5.67 12.27
N PHE A 141 -4.01 6.14 11.06
CA PHE A 141 -5.38 6.38 10.59
C PHE A 141 -6.33 5.23 10.96
N SER A 142 -5.89 3.98 10.78
CA SER A 142 -6.76 2.81 11.00
C SER A 142 -7.12 2.61 12.47
N ALA A 143 -6.31 3.06 13.42
CA ALA A 143 -6.67 3.06 14.82
C ALA A 143 -7.85 4.02 15.09
N TYR A 144 -7.82 5.22 14.48
CA TYR A 144 -8.91 6.20 14.62
C TYR A 144 -10.20 5.75 13.92
N ASP A 145 -10.08 5.15 12.74
CA ASP A 145 -11.24 4.62 12.00
C ASP A 145 -11.92 3.47 12.78
N ARG A 146 -11.13 2.54 13.37
CA ARG A 146 -11.66 1.49 14.25
C ARG A 146 -12.34 2.04 15.51
N ALA A 147 -11.91 3.20 16.00
CA ALA A 147 -12.52 3.90 17.13
C ALA A 147 -13.76 4.73 16.73
N GLU A 148 -14.22 4.63 15.47
CA GLU A 148 -15.35 5.40 14.93
C GLU A 148 -15.15 6.92 15.02
N ILE A 149 -13.89 7.37 15.00
CA ILE A 149 -13.54 8.79 14.95
C ILE A 149 -13.52 9.22 13.48
N PHE A 150 -14.13 10.37 13.17
CA PHE A 150 -14.04 10.93 11.83
C PHE A 150 -12.58 11.27 11.49
N ALA A 151 -11.97 10.51 10.59
CA ALA A 151 -10.55 10.57 10.33
C ALA A 151 -10.26 10.90 8.85
N LEU A 152 -9.17 11.63 8.62
CA LEU A 152 -8.60 11.93 7.31
C LEU A 152 -7.13 11.50 7.31
N ASP A 153 -6.70 10.86 6.23
CA ASP A 153 -5.31 10.41 6.06
C ASP A 153 -4.68 11.15 4.87
N PHE A 154 -3.63 11.94 5.12
CA PHE A 154 -2.93 12.70 4.09
C PHE A 154 -1.47 12.27 4.00
N GLY A 155 -0.98 12.09 2.78
CA GLY A 155 0.39 11.65 2.58
C GLY A 155 1.04 12.04 1.27
N ILE A 156 2.36 12.15 1.30
CA ILE A 156 3.20 12.22 0.09
C ILE A 156 3.45 10.78 -0.37
N GLY A 157 3.16 10.49 -1.63
CA GLY A 157 3.18 9.11 -2.13
C GLY A 157 3.88 8.90 -3.47
N GLU A 158 4.38 9.96 -4.12
CA GLU A 158 5.15 9.81 -5.36
C GLU A 158 6.64 9.64 -5.03
N ASP A 159 7.35 8.91 -5.88
CA ASP A 159 8.72 8.42 -5.67
C ASP A 159 8.94 7.65 -4.35
N LYS A 160 8.50 6.38 -4.34
CA LYS A 160 8.66 5.45 -3.20
C LYS A 160 10.01 4.73 -3.11
N ALA A 161 10.95 5.02 -4.01
CA ALA A 161 12.23 4.30 -4.02
C ALA A 161 13.05 4.48 -2.72
N PRO A 162 13.08 5.69 -2.09
CA PRO A 162 13.76 5.90 -0.81
C PRO A 162 13.03 5.29 0.41
N TYR A 163 11.73 5.04 0.30
CA TYR A 163 10.86 4.61 1.41
C TYR A 163 11.41 3.38 2.14
N HIS A 164 11.49 3.48 3.48
CA HIS A 164 12.05 2.46 4.37
C HIS A 164 13.50 2.07 4.04
N THR A 165 14.33 3.02 3.61
CA THR A 165 15.75 2.80 3.34
C THR A 165 16.60 3.95 3.89
N PRO A 166 17.93 3.78 4.02
CA PRO A 166 18.87 4.88 4.27
C PRO A 166 18.77 6.08 3.34
N ASN A 167 18.15 5.91 2.16
CA ASN A 167 18.01 6.97 1.17
C ASN A 167 16.84 7.92 1.47
N ASP A 168 15.96 7.64 2.45
CA ASP A 168 14.95 8.61 2.87
C ASP A 168 15.57 9.76 3.71
N ARG A 169 16.32 10.62 3.01
CA ARG A 169 17.14 11.69 3.58
C ARG A 169 16.52 13.04 3.26
N LEU A 170 16.81 14.02 4.12
CA LEU A 170 16.33 15.39 3.95
C LEU A 170 16.74 16.01 2.60
N GLU A 171 17.89 15.61 2.05
CA GLU A 171 18.37 16.08 0.75
C GLU A 171 17.59 15.53 -0.45
N ASP A 172 16.89 14.40 -0.28
CA ASP A 172 16.09 13.76 -1.33
C ASP A 172 14.58 14.10 -1.21
N LEU A 173 14.16 14.71 -0.09
CA LEU A 173 12.79 15.12 0.14
C LEU A 173 12.48 16.44 -0.60
N ASN A 174 11.43 16.44 -1.43
CA ASN A 174 11.00 17.64 -2.15
C ASN A 174 10.36 18.67 -1.18
N PRO A 175 10.95 19.86 -0.98
CA PRO A 175 10.38 20.86 -0.07
C PRO A 175 8.99 21.37 -0.51
N GLY A 176 8.69 21.33 -1.80
CA GLY A 176 7.38 21.69 -2.34
C GLY A 176 6.29 20.69 -1.94
N SER A 177 6.64 19.42 -1.78
CA SER A 177 5.74 18.37 -1.29
C SER A 177 5.40 18.60 0.19
N VAL A 178 6.40 18.90 1.02
CA VAL A 178 6.21 19.22 2.45
C VAL A 178 5.38 20.50 2.61
N GLN A 179 5.67 21.53 1.82
CA GLN A 179 4.87 22.77 1.79
C GLN A 179 3.40 22.47 1.46
N HIS A 180 3.15 21.64 0.45
CA HIS A 180 1.79 21.25 0.06
C HIS A 180 1.07 20.43 1.14
N LEU A 181 1.78 19.53 1.82
CA LEU A 181 1.25 18.77 2.96
C LEU A 181 0.81 19.73 4.09
N GLY A 182 1.67 20.69 4.45
CA GLY A 182 1.35 21.70 5.45
C GLY A 182 0.18 22.62 5.09
N GLU A 183 0.10 23.09 3.85
CA GLU A 183 -1.03 23.88 3.34
C GLU A 183 -2.35 23.07 3.39
N THR A 184 -2.29 21.80 3.00
CA THR A 184 -3.44 20.90 3.00
C THR A 184 -3.91 20.60 4.42
N ALA A 185 -2.98 20.30 5.33
CA ALA A 185 -3.28 20.05 6.73
C ALA A 185 -3.87 21.30 7.42
N LEU A 186 -3.27 22.48 7.22
CA LEU A 186 -3.82 23.73 7.76
C LEU A 186 -5.24 24.01 7.27
N ALA A 187 -5.48 23.83 5.96
CA ALA A 187 -6.80 24.02 5.38
C ALA A 187 -7.83 23.05 5.96
N ALA A 188 -7.46 21.78 6.14
CA ALA A 188 -8.33 20.78 6.77
C ALA A 188 -8.65 21.14 8.23
N VAL A 189 -7.65 21.56 9.01
CA VAL A 189 -7.83 21.97 10.42
C VAL A 189 -8.82 23.13 10.53
N VAL A 190 -8.65 24.16 9.71
CA VAL A 190 -9.53 25.34 9.71
C VAL A 190 -10.94 24.97 9.25
N ALA A 191 -11.08 24.11 8.23
CA ALA A 191 -12.37 23.66 7.73
C ALA A 191 -13.16 22.88 8.79
N LEU A 192 -12.48 21.96 9.49
CA LEU A 192 -13.11 21.10 10.49
C LEU A 192 -13.40 21.82 11.82
N ASP A 193 -12.63 22.86 12.19
CA ASP A 193 -12.93 23.68 13.38
C ASP A 193 -14.33 24.35 13.28
N HIS A 194 -14.78 24.65 12.06
CA HIS A 194 -16.10 25.22 11.80
C HIS A 194 -17.22 24.17 11.69
N LEU A 195 -16.89 22.88 11.69
CA LEU A 195 -17.88 21.82 11.61
C LEU A 195 -18.56 21.62 12.97
N ALA A 196 -19.88 21.77 12.98
CA ALA A 196 -20.73 21.51 14.15
C ALA A 196 -20.94 20.00 14.35
N ILE A 197 -19.87 19.22 14.44
CA ILE A 197 -19.93 17.75 14.45
C ILE A 197 -20.60 17.17 15.71
N ASP A 198 -20.71 17.97 16.77
CA ASP A 198 -21.46 17.65 17.98
C ASP A 198 -22.98 17.78 17.79
N ASP A 199 -23.42 18.40 16.70
CA ASP A 199 -24.82 18.46 16.33
C ASP A 199 -25.26 17.05 15.90
N PRO A 200 -26.21 16.42 16.61
CA PRO A 200 -26.72 15.11 16.24
C PRO A 200 -27.25 15.08 14.81
N ASP A 201 -27.73 16.20 14.25
CA ASP A 201 -28.21 16.27 12.87
C ASP A 201 -27.07 16.30 11.85
N VAL A 202 -25.89 16.86 12.20
CA VAL A 202 -24.68 16.79 11.37
C VAL A 202 -24.10 15.38 11.41
N ARG A 203 -24.10 14.75 12.59
CA ARG A 203 -23.70 13.35 12.75
C ARG A 203 -24.72 12.39 12.11
N ALA A 204 -26.01 12.74 12.12
CA ALA A 204 -27.12 11.99 11.53
C ALA A 204 -27.37 12.33 10.04
N ALA A 205 -26.61 13.24 9.43
CA ALA A 205 -26.53 13.40 7.98
C ALA A 205 -25.72 12.24 7.34
N VAL A 206 -25.96 11.03 7.85
CA VAL A 206 -25.14 9.82 7.76
C VAL A 206 -25.07 9.34 6.32
N GLY A 207 -23.85 9.06 5.89
CA GLY A 207 -23.58 8.40 4.63
C GLY A 207 -22.34 8.97 3.96
N ASP A 208 -21.62 8.08 3.31
CA ASP A 208 -20.43 8.44 2.57
C ASP A 208 -20.74 9.42 1.44
N ARG A 209 -19.75 10.25 1.15
CA ARG A 209 -19.68 11.07 -0.05
C ARG A 209 -18.59 10.53 -0.94
N VAL A 210 -18.92 10.47 -2.23
CA VAL A 210 -17.95 10.26 -3.29
C VAL A 210 -17.37 11.61 -3.67
N TYR A 211 -16.05 11.67 -3.83
CA TYR A 211 -15.29 12.88 -4.10
C TYR A 211 -14.22 12.68 -5.17
N LEU A 212 -13.95 13.73 -5.93
CA LEU A 212 -12.94 13.78 -6.97
C LEU A 212 -12.37 15.20 -7.08
N ASP A 213 -11.04 15.32 -7.12
CA ASP A 213 -10.38 16.58 -7.42
C ASP A 213 -10.63 17.00 -8.86
N VAL A 214 -11.05 18.26 -9.02
CA VAL A 214 -11.30 18.85 -10.33
C VAL A 214 -10.05 19.61 -10.75
N VAL A 215 -9.07 18.87 -11.28
CA VAL A 215 -7.81 19.39 -11.84
C VAL A 215 -7.10 20.32 -10.83
N GLY A 216 -7.06 19.91 -9.56
CA GLY A 216 -6.40 20.66 -8.48
C GLY A 216 -7.01 22.02 -8.13
N THR A 217 -8.28 22.28 -8.47
CA THR A 217 -8.94 23.57 -8.15
C THR A 217 -9.96 23.50 -7.03
N ARG A 218 -10.72 22.41 -6.93
CA ARG A 218 -11.75 22.16 -5.91
C ARG A 218 -12.08 20.67 -5.85
N LEU A 219 -12.74 20.22 -4.79
CA LEU A 219 -13.29 18.88 -4.73
C LEU A 219 -14.75 18.88 -5.21
N TRP A 220 -15.04 18.12 -6.25
CA TRP A 220 -16.41 17.74 -6.55
C TRP A 220 -16.83 16.64 -5.57
N THR A 221 -18.02 16.76 -4.98
CA THR A 221 -18.54 15.74 -4.05
C THR A 221 -20.03 15.47 -4.29
N ALA A 222 -20.46 14.24 -4.04
CA ALA A 222 -21.87 13.83 -4.09
C ALA A 222 -22.16 12.74 -3.06
N PRO A 223 -23.38 12.67 -2.48
CA PRO A 223 -23.76 11.55 -1.61
C PRO A 223 -23.63 10.21 -2.36
N ALA A 224 -23.03 9.20 -1.74
CA ALA A 224 -22.78 7.90 -2.34
C ALA A 224 -24.07 7.23 -2.85
N GLY A 225 -25.17 7.38 -2.11
CA GLY A 225 -26.49 6.84 -2.50
C GLY A 225 -27.06 7.39 -3.81
N VAL A 226 -26.57 8.53 -4.32
CA VAL A 226 -27.00 9.11 -5.61
C VAL A 226 -26.26 8.48 -6.80
N ILE A 227 -25.08 7.91 -6.58
CA ILE A 227 -24.19 7.43 -7.63
C ILE A 227 -24.79 6.29 -8.46
N PRO A 228 -25.46 5.27 -7.89
CA PRO A 228 -26.14 4.24 -8.69
C PRO A 228 -27.21 4.80 -9.63
N TRP A 229 -27.99 5.79 -9.16
CA TRP A 229 -29.03 6.44 -9.97
C TRP A 229 -28.44 7.27 -11.10
N LEU A 230 -27.33 7.96 -10.85
CA LEU A 230 -26.57 8.67 -11.88
C LEU A 230 -26.05 7.69 -12.94
N ALA A 231 -25.44 6.57 -12.52
CA ALA A 231 -24.95 5.54 -13.44
C ALA A 231 -26.08 4.94 -14.29
N LEU A 232 -27.22 4.64 -13.67
CA LEU A 232 -28.42 4.15 -14.36
C LEU A 232 -28.97 5.18 -15.36
N GLY A 233 -29.01 6.45 -14.98
CA GLY A 233 -29.42 7.55 -15.85
C GLY A 233 -28.52 7.71 -17.07
N LEU A 234 -27.20 7.63 -16.88
CA LEU A 234 -26.23 7.67 -17.98
C LEU A 234 -26.35 6.44 -18.91
N LEU A 235 -26.56 5.24 -18.35
CA LEU A 235 -26.83 4.05 -19.15
C LEU A 235 -28.11 4.22 -19.99
N ALA A 236 -29.20 4.70 -19.39
CA ALA A 236 -30.44 4.96 -20.11
C ALA A 236 -30.26 6.04 -21.20
N ALA A 237 -29.52 7.11 -20.92
CA ALA A 237 -29.20 8.17 -21.89
C ALA A 237 -28.38 7.62 -23.06
N LEU A 238 -27.38 6.78 -22.80
CA LEU A 238 -26.59 6.11 -23.83
C LEU A 238 -27.49 5.21 -24.69
N LEU A 239 -28.30 4.34 -24.07
CA LEU A 239 -29.22 3.46 -24.81
C LEU A 239 -30.21 4.27 -25.67
N GLY A 240 -30.73 5.37 -25.13
CA GLY A 240 -31.57 6.32 -25.87
C GLY A 240 -30.85 6.92 -27.09
N LEU A 241 -29.59 7.33 -26.94
CA LEU A 241 -28.77 7.84 -28.04
C LEU A 241 -28.56 6.79 -29.13
N LEU A 242 -28.29 5.54 -28.73
CA LEU A 242 -28.10 4.43 -29.65
C LEU A 242 -29.34 4.14 -30.49
N THR A 243 -30.56 4.40 -29.98
CA THR A 243 -31.78 4.26 -30.79
C THR A 243 -31.82 5.20 -31.99
N ARG A 244 -31.22 6.40 -31.88
CA ARG A 244 -31.12 7.36 -33.00
C ARG A 244 -30.08 6.96 -34.04
N LEU A 245 -29.09 6.17 -33.63
CA LEU A 245 -28.03 5.63 -34.48
C LEU A 245 -28.41 4.30 -35.14
N ARG A 246 -29.51 3.66 -34.73
CA ARG A 246 -30.01 2.42 -35.33
C ARG A 246 -30.55 2.68 -36.72
N GLY A 247 -29.77 2.30 -37.74
CA GLY A 247 -30.25 2.17 -39.11
C GLY A 247 -30.93 0.81 -39.35
N PRO A 248 -31.79 0.68 -40.37
CA PRO A 248 -32.44 -0.58 -40.74
C PRO A 248 -31.46 -1.69 -41.15
N ALA A 249 -30.18 -1.37 -41.34
CA ALA A 249 -29.14 -2.29 -41.77
C ALA A 249 -28.28 -2.91 -40.64
N LEU A 250 -28.48 -2.53 -39.37
CA LEU A 250 -27.68 -3.05 -38.24
C LEU A 250 -28.49 -4.02 -37.36
N PRO A 251 -28.27 -5.35 -37.47
CA PRO A 251 -28.99 -6.32 -36.67
C PRO A 251 -28.61 -6.23 -35.18
N ALA A 252 -29.50 -6.67 -34.29
CA ALA A 252 -29.27 -6.70 -32.84
C ALA A 252 -27.96 -7.44 -32.46
N SER A 253 -27.63 -8.50 -33.19
CA SER A 253 -26.40 -9.29 -33.01
C SER A 253 -25.11 -8.48 -33.25
N ALA A 254 -25.14 -7.43 -34.07
CA ALA A 254 -23.97 -6.61 -34.34
C ALA A 254 -23.53 -5.78 -33.11
N TRP A 255 -24.48 -5.44 -32.23
CA TRP A 255 -24.20 -4.74 -30.96
C TRP A 255 -23.56 -5.69 -29.93
N LEU A 256 -24.08 -6.92 -29.83
CA LEU A 256 -23.48 -7.97 -28.99
C LEU A 256 -22.05 -8.30 -29.43
N LEU A 257 -21.82 -8.39 -30.75
CA LEU A 257 -20.47 -8.58 -31.30
C LEU A 257 -19.55 -7.39 -31.02
N GLY A 258 -20.06 -6.17 -30.99
CA GLY A 258 -19.30 -4.98 -30.58
C GLY A 258 -18.87 -5.02 -29.12
N ALA A 259 -19.77 -5.39 -28.22
CA ALA A 259 -19.47 -5.57 -26.80
C ALA A 259 -18.45 -6.71 -26.58
N ALA A 260 -18.67 -7.87 -27.22
CA ALA A 260 -17.72 -8.99 -27.19
C ALA A 260 -16.34 -8.61 -27.76
N ALA A 261 -16.30 -7.77 -28.80
CA ALA A 261 -15.05 -7.26 -29.35
C ALA A 261 -14.29 -6.40 -28.35
N TRP A 262 -14.98 -5.56 -27.57
CA TRP A 262 -14.36 -4.75 -26.54
C TRP A 262 -13.84 -5.60 -25.38
N VAL A 263 -14.64 -6.55 -24.88
CA VAL A 263 -14.19 -7.50 -23.85
C VAL A 263 -12.96 -8.27 -24.30
N LEU A 264 -12.95 -8.77 -25.54
CA LEU A 264 -11.78 -9.48 -26.09
C LEU A 264 -10.54 -8.57 -26.20
N GLN A 265 -10.71 -7.29 -26.55
CA GLN A 265 -9.60 -6.33 -26.56
C GLN A 265 -9.03 -6.11 -25.17
N VAL A 266 -9.88 -5.91 -24.16
CA VAL A 266 -9.45 -5.70 -22.77
C VAL A 266 -8.73 -6.94 -22.23
N VAL A 267 -9.35 -8.13 -22.35
CA VAL A 267 -8.75 -9.39 -21.88
C VAL A 267 -7.45 -9.70 -22.62
N GLY A 268 -7.43 -9.52 -23.95
CA GLY A 268 -6.23 -9.72 -24.76
C GLY A 268 -5.10 -8.74 -24.40
N ALA A 269 -5.43 -7.48 -24.14
CA ALA A 269 -4.50 -6.46 -23.68
C ALA A 269 -3.89 -6.82 -22.32
N ILE A 270 -4.72 -7.15 -21.32
CA ILE A 270 -4.25 -7.53 -19.99
C ILE A 270 -3.38 -8.79 -20.08
N ALA A 271 -3.83 -9.83 -20.80
CA ALA A 271 -3.09 -11.08 -20.93
C ALA A 271 -1.71 -10.89 -21.59
N VAL A 272 -1.63 -10.14 -22.70
CA VAL A 272 -0.36 -9.88 -23.38
C VAL A 272 0.54 -8.98 -22.53
N GLY A 273 -0.02 -7.94 -21.92
CA GLY A 273 0.75 -7.00 -21.11
C GLY A 273 1.31 -7.67 -19.85
N ALA A 274 0.50 -8.46 -19.14
CA ALA A 274 0.93 -9.20 -17.95
C ALA A 274 1.96 -10.29 -18.30
N ALA A 275 1.76 -11.02 -19.41
CA ALA A 275 2.75 -11.98 -19.89
C ALA A 275 4.07 -11.31 -20.24
N LEU A 276 4.05 -10.15 -20.91
CA LEU A 276 5.25 -9.41 -21.24
C LEU A 276 5.94 -8.88 -19.98
N ALA A 277 5.20 -8.30 -19.03
CA ALA A 277 5.72 -7.86 -17.74
C ALA A 277 6.43 -9.01 -17.01
N TRP A 278 5.81 -10.18 -16.95
CA TRP A 278 6.39 -11.38 -16.35
C TRP A 278 7.67 -11.83 -17.07
N ILE A 279 7.65 -11.87 -18.42
CA ILE A 279 8.82 -12.25 -19.22
C ILE A 279 9.98 -11.27 -18.99
N LEU A 280 9.71 -9.96 -19.00
CA LEU A 280 10.73 -8.94 -18.78
C LEU A 280 11.34 -9.11 -17.39
N ALA A 281 10.54 -9.27 -16.34
CA ALA A 281 11.00 -9.50 -14.98
C ALA A 281 11.82 -10.80 -14.85
N ALA A 282 11.39 -11.88 -15.53
CA ALA A 282 12.13 -13.14 -15.58
C ALA A 282 13.49 -13.00 -16.25
N LEU A 283 13.55 -12.34 -17.40
CA LEU A 283 14.80 -12.12 -18.13
C LEU A 283 15.75 -11.17 -17.41
N ALA A 284 15.22 -10.19 -16.69
CA ALA A 284 16.01 -9.26 -15.88
C ALA A 284 16.48 -9.88 -14.54
N GLY A 285 15.99 -11.07 -14.16
CA GLY A 285 16.31 -11.68 -12.87
C GLY A 285 15.85 -10.85 -11.67
N ALA A 286 14.77 -10.07 -11.82
CA ALA A 286 14.27 -9.14 -10.81
C ALA A 286 12.74 -9.22 -10.69
N GLU A 287 12.17 -8.61 -9.65
CA GLU A 287 10.71 -8.49 -9.49
C GLU A 287 10.08 -7.65 -10.60
N MET A 288 10.79 -6.60 -11.02
CA MET A 288 10.44 -5.71 -12.12
C MET A 288 11.68 -5.47 -12.98
N ALA A 289 11.53 -5.58 -14.30
CA ALA A 289 12.60 -5.23 -15.21
C ALA A 289 12.89 -3.73 -15.14
N SER A 290 14.16 -3.34 -15.07
CA SER A 290 14.59 -1.93 -15.07
C SER A 290 13.82 -1.05 -14.08
N TYR A 291 13.74 -1.44 -12.81
CA TYR A 291 13.20 -0.61 -11.73
C TYR A 291 13.88 0.77 -11.64
N ALA A 292 15.17 0.83 -11.99
CA ALA A 292 15.93 2.07 -12.15
C ALA A 292 15.44 2.95 -13.32
N ALA A 293 14.93 2.38 -14.40
CA ALA A 293 14.43 3.11 -15.57
C ALA A 293 13.06 2.56 -16.03
N PRO A 294 11.99 2.78 -15.23
CA PRO A 294 10.68 2.16 -15.45
C PRO A 294 9.98 2.60 -16.74
N VAL A 295 10.48 3.66 -17.40
CA VAL A 295 9.96 4.13 -18.69
C VAL A 295 10.05 3.07 -19.79
N PHE A 296 11.11 2.28 -19.84
CA PHE A 296 11.31 1.27 -20.88
C PHE A 296 10.35 0.08 -20.77
N PRO A 297 10.22 -0.62 -19.62
CA PRO A 297 9.21 -1.66 -19.47
C PRO A 297 7.79 -1.10 -19.67
N ARG A 298 7.51 0.12 -19.20
CA ARG A 298 6.21 0.78 -19.41
C ARG A 298 5.90 0.98 -20.89
N VAL A 299 6.83 1.57 -21.66
CA VAL A 299 6.67 1.75 -23.11
C VAL A 299 6.53 0.40 -23.81
N ALA A 300 7.34 -0.59 -23.42
CA ALA A 300 7.28 -1.94 -23.99
C ALA A 300 5.88 -2.55 -23.85
N ILE A 301 5.35 -2.52 -22.62
CA ILE A 301 4.06 -3.11 -22.26
C ILE A 301 2.90 -2.31 -22.87
N TRP A 302 2.89 -0.98 -22.74
CA TRP A 302 1.81 -0.15 -23.26
C TRP A 302 1.73 -0.21 -24.79
N ALA A 303 2.88 -0.26 -25.48
CA ALA A 303 2.90 -0.43 -26.92
C ALA A 303 2.40 -1.82 -27.35
N ALA A 304 2.73 -2.89 -26.60
CA ALA A 304 2.21 -4.24 -26.84
C ALA A 304 0.68 -4.31 -26.64
N VAL A 305 0.17 -3.70 -25.57
CA VAL A 305 -1.26 -3.55 -25.27
C VAL A 305 -2.00 -2.83 -26.41
N LEU A 306 -1.45 -1.72 -26.90
CA LEU A 306 -2.02 -0.99 -28.03
C LEU A 306 -2.00 -1.82 -29.33
N ALA A 307 -0.90 -2.52 -29.60
CA ALA A 307 -0.75 -3.35 -30.79
C ALA A 307 -1.76 -4.52 -30.82
N VAL A 308 -1.94 -5.23 -29.69
CA VAL A 308 -2.88 -6.34 -29.61
C VAL A 308 -4.33 -5.85 -29.69
N SER A 309 -4.67 -4.74 -29.01
CA SER A 309 -6.00 -4.14 -29.10
C SER A 309 -6.33 -3.76 -30.55
N ALA A 310 -5.42 -3.05 -31.23
CA ALA A 310 -5.55 -2.67 -32.64
C ALA A 310 -5.69 -3.89 -33.56
N ALA A 311 -4.92 -4.96 -33.31
CA ALA A 311 -4.99 -6.19 -34.09
C ALA A 311 -6.34 -6.90 -33.93
N ILE A 312 -6.89 -6.98 -32.72
CA ILE A 312 -8.21 -7.55 -32.43
C ILE A 312 -9.30 -6.72 -33.08
N ALA A 313 -9.31 -5.39 -32.86
CA ALA A 313 -10.27 -4.46 -33.45
C ALA A 313 -10.32 -4.57 -34.98
N ARG A 314 -9.14 -4.63 -35.62
CA ARG A 314 -9.00 -4.83 -37.07
C ARG A 314 -9.57 -6.17 -37.54
N ARG A 315 -9.29 -7.26 -36.81
CA ARG A 315 -9.75 -8.61 -37.17
C ARG A 315 -11.28 -8.69 -37.12
N LEU A 316 -11.89 -8.01 -36.16
CA LEU A 316 -13.33 -7.98 -35.93
C LEU A 316 -14.07 -6.92 -36.74
N ALA A 317 -13.38 -5.93 -37.32
CA ALA A 317 -13.97 -4.83 -38.10
C ALA A 317 -14.91 -5.27 -39.23
N ARG A 318 -14.72 -6.49 -39.78
CA ARG A 318 -15.61 -7.06 -40.82
C ARG A 318 -16.98 -7.50 -40.29
N ARG A 319 -17.06 -7.93 -39.02
CA ARG A 319 -18.27 -8.44 -38.37
C ARG A 319 -18.88 -7.44 -37.39
N ALA A 320 -18.05 -6.58 -36.82
CA ALA A 320 -18.42 -5.48 -35.94
C ALA A 320 -17.79 -4.19 -36.49
N PRO A 321 -18.51 -3.40 -37.30
CA PRO A 321 -18.03 -2.11 -37.79
C PRO A 321 -17.70 -1.13 -36.65
N ALA A 322 -16.98 -0.05 -36.97
CA ALA A 322 -16.53 0.95 -35.99
C ALA A 322 -17.65 1.46 -35.07
N LEU A 323 -18.86 1.74 -35.61
CA LEU A 323 -19.99 2.21 -34.82
C LEU A 323 -20.45 1.18 -33.77
N THR A 324 -20.47 -0.11 -34.12
CA THR A 324 -20.92 -1.16 -33.18
C THR A 324 -19.85 -1.46 -32.16
N GLN A 325 -18.56 -1.38 -32.52
CA GLN A 325 -17.47 -1.44 -31.55
C GLN A 325 -17.51 -0.26 -30.58
N TRP A 326 -17.76 0.97 -31.06
CA TRP A 326 -17.87 2.15 -30.21
C TRP A 326 -19.02 2.01 -29.22
N ALA A 327 -20.20 1.64 -29.72
CA ALA A 327 -21.36 1.46 -28.86
C ALA A 327 -21.19 0.28 -27.89
N GLY A 328 -20.63 -0.84 -28.35
CA GLY A 328 -20.32 -1.98 -27.50
C GLY A 328 -19.38 -1.62 -26.37
N ALA A 329 -18.31 -0.86 -26.67
CA ALA A 329 -17.37 -0.36 -25.68
C ALA A 329 -18.06 0.50 -24.61
N TRP A 330 -18.83 1.50 -25.03
CA TRP A 330 -19.50 2.40 -24.08
C TRP A 330 -20.69 1.77 -23.35
N ILE A 331 -21.36 0.77 -23.93
CA ILE A 331 -22.33 -0.07 -23.20
C ILE A 331 -21.61 -0.85 -22.10
N CYS A 332 -20.48 -1.49 -22.42
CA CYS A 332 -19.69 -2.21 -21.42
C CYS A 332 -19.22 -1.26 -20.31
N VAL A 333 -18.67 -0.09 -20.65
CA VAL A 333 -18.28 0.93 -19.66
C VAL A 333 -19.47 1.38 -18.83
N ALA A 334 -20.65 1.61 -19.42
CA ALA A 334 -21.85 2.01 -18.68
C ALA A 334 -22.37 0.90 -17.73
N VAL A 335 -22.37 -0.36 -18.17
CA VAL A 335 -22.74 -1.50 -17.34
C VAL A 335 -21.73 -1.69 -16.21
N ILE A 336 -20.43 -1.64 -16.50
CA ILE A 336 -19.38 -1.68 -15.47
C ILE A 336 -19.55 -0.52 -14.50
N SER A 337 -19.81 0.69 -14.98
CA SER A 337 -20.05 1.86 -14.12
C SER A 337 -21.23 1.64 -13.18
N LEU A 338 -22.32 1.02 -13.65
CA LEU A 338 -23.48 0.70 -12.82
C LEU A 338 -23.17 -0.40 -11.81
N LEU A 339 -22.50 -1.47 -12.21
CA LEU A 339 -22.11 -2.57 -11.32
C LEU A 339 -21.14 -2.08 -10.24
N VAL A 340 -20.15 -1.27 -10.61
CA VAL A 340 -19.22 -0.62 -9.68
C VAL A 340 -19.98 0.34 -8.79
N ALA A 341 -20.90 1.17 -9.31
CA ALA A 341 -21.70 2.07 -8.48
C ALA A 341 -22.52 1.34 -7.40
N LEU A 342 -22.99 0.12 -7.68
CA LEU A 342 -23.74 -0.70 -6.73
C LEU A 342 -22.84 -1.38 -5.68
N ALA A 343 -21.59 -1.70 -6.03
CA ALA A 343 -20.64 -2.39 -5.15
C ALA A 343 -19.78 -1.43 -4.33
N ASP A 344 -19.23 -0.42 -5.00
CA ASP A 344 -18.40 0.65 -4.46
C ASP A 344 -18.64 1.96 -5.25
N PRO A 345 -19.54 2.84 -4.76
CA PRO A 345 -19.77 4.16 -5.34
C PRO A 345 -18.49 4.99 -5.52
N GLY A 346 -17.51 4.86 -4.61
CA GLY A 346 -16.26 5.62 -4.62
C GLY A 346 -15.39 5.33 -5.83
N ALA A 347 -15.29 4.07 -6.25
CA ALA A 347 -14.53 3.66 -7.42
C ALA A 347 -15.10 4.19 -8.76
N THR A 348 -16.33 4.74 -8.78
CA THR A 348 -16.97 5.22 -10.01
C THR A 348 -16.42 6.55 -10.53
N VAL A 349 -15.62 7.28 -9.73
CA VAL A 349 -15.07 8.59 -10.10
C VAL A 349 -14.16 8.55 -11.33
N VAL A 350 -13.56 7.38 -11.62
CA VAL A 350 -12.78 7.18 -12.85
C VAL A 350 -13.65 6.74 -14.03
N LEU A 351 -14.90 6.31 -13.83
CA LEU A 351 -15.75 5.74 -14.88
C LEU A 351 -16.88 6.68 -15.35
N LEU A 352 -17.55 7.37 -14.43
CA LEU A 352 -18.72 8.21 -14.75
C LEU A 352 -18.35 9.48 -15.52
N PRO A 353 -17.28 10.23 -15.21
CA PRO A 353 -16.92 11.40 -16.01
C PRO A 353 -16.58 11.07 -17.46
N PRO A 354 -15.77 10.02 -17.79
CA PRO A 354 -15.60 9.58 -19.16
C PRO A 354 -16.92 9.22 -19.87
N LEU A 355 -17.80 8.47 -19.20
CA LEU A 355 -19.09 8.06 -19.75
C LEU A 355 -19.99 9.26 -20.07
N ALA A 356 -20.13 10.17 -19.11
CA ALA A 356 -20.91 11.39 -19.29
C ALA A 356 -20.35 12.27 -20.41
N ALA A 357 -19.03 12.49 -20.44
CA ALA A 357 -18.36 13.26 -21.48
C ALA A 357 -18.60 12.67 -22.88
N GLN A 358 -18.48 11.35 -23.01
CA GLN A 358 -18.75 10.69 -24.29
C GLN A 358 -20.22 10.84 -24.72
N ILE A 359 -21.18 10.64 -23.81
CA ILE A 359 -22.61 10.76 -24.11
C ILE A 359 -22.92 12.18 -24.59
N ILE A 360 -22.42 13.20 -23.89
CA ILE A 360 -22.60 14.62 -24.24
C ILE A 360 -22.01 14.90 -25.62
N LEU A 361 -20.74 14.52 -25.87
CA LEU A 361 -20.07 14.76 -27.14
C LEU A 361 -20.75 14.01 -28.30
N ALA A 362 -21.24 12.79 -28.06
CA ALA A 362 -21.96 12.03 -29.06
C ALA A 362 -23.33 12.64 -29.37
N ALA A 363 -24.05 13.14 -28.37
CA ALA A 363 -25.30 13.87 -28.56
C ALA A 363 -25.11 15.17 -29.35
N LEU A 364 -24.11 15.99 -28.98
CA LEU A 364 -23.76 17.21 -29.70
C LEU A 364 -23.31 16.93 -31.14
N GLY A 365 -22.46 15.91 -31.33
CA GLY A 365 -22.01 15.48 -32.65
C GLY A 365 -23.16 15.01 -33.53
N LEU A 366 -24.14 14.30 -32.96
CA LEU A 366 -25.35 13.91 -33.68
C LEU A 366 -26.21 15.10 -34.08
N LEU A 367 -26.40 16.08 -33.18
CA LEU A 367 -27.12 17.30 -33.51
C LEU A 367 -26.46 18.06 -34.66
N ALA A 368 -25.12 18.22 -34.60
CA ALA A 368 -24.35 18.89 -35.65
C ALA A 368 -24.40 18.16 -37.00
N ALA A 369 -24.50 16.83 -36.99
CA ALA A 369 -24.52 15.99 -38.19
C ALA A 369 -25.94 15.65 -38.71
N GLY A 370 -26.97 16.39 -38.30
CA GLY A 370 -28.36 16.18 -38.75
C GLY A 370 -29.00 14.89 -38.23
N GLY A 371 -28.53 14.38 -37.08
CA GLY A 371 -29.15 13.30 -36.30
C GLY A 371 -28.92 11.88 -36.82
N ARG A 372 -28.18 11.70 -37.91
CA ARG A 372 -28.08 10.39 -38.62
C ARG A 372 -26.70 9.74 -38.59
N ARG A 373 -25.65 10.46 -38.20
CA ARG A 373 -24.27 9.97 -38.18
C ARG A 373 -23.51 10.52 -36.99
N LEU A 374 -22.75 9.66 -36.31
CA LEU A 374 -21.82 10.09 -35.28
C LEU A 374 -20.52 10.57 -35.93
N PRO A 375 -20.12 11.84 -35.79
CA PRO A 375 -18.87 12.32 -36.38
C PRO A 375 -17.66 11.73 -35.65
N THR A 376 -16.61 11.38 -36.41
CA THR A 376 -15.33 10.87 -35.85
C THR A 376 -14.73 11.83 -34.81
N LEU A 377 -14.92 13.14 -34.98
CA LEU A 377 -14.46 14.15 -34.03
C LEU A 377 -15.08 13.94 -32.63
N ALA A 378 -16.37 13.58 -32.54
CA ALA A 378 -17.00 13.31 -31.24
C ALA A 378 -16.45 12.04 -30.56
N ILE A 379 -16.00 11.05 -31.36
CA ILE A 379 -15.32 9.86 -30.84
C ILE A 379 -13.93 10.25 -30.32
N VAL A 380 -13.16 11.00 -31.10
CA VAL A 380 -11.79 11.40 -30.73
C VAL A 380 -11.78 12.31 -29.50
N LEU A 381 -12.64 13.33 -29.46
CA LEU A 381 -12.75 14.21 -28.29
C LEU A 381 -13.25 13.46 -27.05
N GLY A 382 -14.09 12.43 -27.23
CA GLY A 382 -14.58 11.57 -26.14
C GLY A 382 -13.49 10.76 -25.45
N LEU A 383 -12.32 10.62 -26.07
CA LEU A 383 -11.17 9.93 -25.50
C LEU A 383 -10.33 10.82 -24.58
N ALA A 384 -10.53 12.14 -24.58
CA ALA A 384 -9.70 13.05 -23.79
C ALA A 384 -9.84 12.82 -22.28
N VAL A 385 -11.09 12.66 -21.79
CA VAL A 385 -11.38 12.45 -20.37
C VAL A 385 -10.88 11.09 -19.85
N PRO A 386 -11.21 9.93 -20.47
CA PRO A 386 -10.62 8.66 -20.05
C PRO A 386 -9.11 8.63 -20.29
N GLY A 387 -8.60 9.29 -21.33
CA GLY A 387 -7.16 9.40 -21.57
C GLY A 387 -6.44 10.09 -20.40
N PHE A 388 -6.99 11.20 -19.90
CA PHE A 388 -6.44 11.88 -18.73
C PHE A 388 -6.57 11.05 -17.45
N LEU A 389 -7.79 10.62 -17.10
CA LEU A 389 -8.06 9.96 -15.83
C LEU A 389 -7.45 8.55 -15.73
N TRP A 390 -7.51 7.75 -16.80
CA TRP A 390 -7.06 6.36 -16.74
C TRP A 390 -5.55 6.22 -16.93
N LEU A 391 -4.89 7.13 -17.65
CA LEU A 391 -3.42 7.14 -17.69
C LEU A 391 -2.83 7.58 -16.36
N GLU A 392 -3.45 8.58 -15.73
CA GLU A 392 -3.07 9.01 -14.38
C GLU A 392 -3.27 7.88 -13.36
N ALA A 393 -4.44 7.22 -13.38
CA ALA A 393 -4.71 6.05 -12.57
C ALA A 393 -3.73 4.90 -12.86
N ALA A 394 -3.38 4.64 -14.13
CA ALA A 394 -2.41 3.61 -14.48
C ALA A 394 -1.05 3.86 -13.85
N LEU A 395 -0.55 5.10 -13.91
CA LEU A 395 0.74 5.48 -13.31
C LEU A 395 0.72 5.36 -11.79
N ARG A 396 -0.41 5.69 -11.13
CA ARG A 396 -0.55 5.59 -9.68
C ARG A 396 -0.69 4.15 -9.19
N ILE A 397 -1.49 3.34 -9.87
CA ILE A 397 -1.61 1.91 -9.58
C ILE A 397 -0.27 1.21 -9.85
N GLU A 398 0.46 1.61 -10.90
CA GLU A 398 1.84 1.14 -11.13
C GLU A 398 2.77 1.49 -9.96
N LEU A 399 2.65 2.67 -9.33
CA LEU A 399 3.45 3.03 -8.15
C LEU A 399 3.12 2.16 -6.93
N LEU A 400 1.86 1.74 -6.77
CA LEU A 400 1.41 0.93 -5.63
C LEU A 400 1.72 -0.56 -5.80
N PHE A 401 1.47 -1.12 -6.99
CA PHE A 401 1.55 -2.57 -7.23
C PHE A 401 2.77 -2.98 -8.06
N GLY A 402 3.43 -2.04 -8.74
CA GLY A 402 4.52 -2.30 -9.68
C GLY A 402 4.05 -2.91 -11.01
N LEU A 403 4.91 -2.83 -12.04
CA LEU A 403 4.75 -3.58 -13.30
C LEU A 403 5.46 -4.94 -13.26
N GLY A 404 5.60 -5.52 -12.06
CA GLY A 404 6.27 -6.80 -11.84
C GLY A 404 5.36 -8.02 -12.01
N ARG A 405 5.88 -9.20 -11.62
CA ARG A 405 5.19 -10.50 -11.78
C ARG A 405 3.81 -10.58 -11.11
N HIS A 406 3.60 -9.87 -10.00
CA HIS A 406 2.40 -9.98 -9.17
C HIS A 406 1.41 -8.80 -9.36
N GLY A 407 1.92 -7.58 -9.56
CA GLY A 407 1.07 -6.38 -9.68
C GLY A 407 0.71 -5.94 -11.11
N GLY A 408 1.42 -6.46 -12.12
CA GLY A 408 1.30 -5.99 -13.50
C GLY A 408 -0.11 -6.06 -14.07
N ALA A 409 -0.89 -7.10 -13.74
CA ALA A 409 -2.26 -7.23 -14.26
C ALA A 409 -3.20 -6.10 -13.78
N ILE A 410 -3.08 -5.70 -12.51
CA ILE A 410 -3.89 -4.63 -11.90
C ILE A 410 -3.47 -3.28 -12.48
N ALA A 411 -2.16 -3.00 -12.54
CA ALA A 411 -1.61 -1.77 -13.11
C ALA A 411 -1.96 -1.58 -14.60
N LEU A 412 -2.22 -2.68 -15.34
CA LEU A 412 -2.55 -2.63 -16.75
C LEU A 412 -4.03 -2.43 -17.06
N ALA A 413 -4.93 -2.61 -16.09
CA ALA A 413 -6.36 -2.51 -16.35
C ALA A 413 -6.78 -1.14 -16.96
N PRO A 414 -6.36 0.02 -16.44
CA PRO A 414 -6.75 1.31 -17.01
C PRO A 414 -6.21 1.52 -18.43
N VAL A 415 -4.99 1.07 -18.71
CA VAL A 415 -4.35 1.15 -20.03
C VAL A 415 -5.06 0.23 -21.04
N ALA A 416 -5.43 -0.99 -20.62
CA ALA A 416 -6.17 -1.93 -21.44
C ALA A 416 -7.58 -1.41 -21.79
N LEU A 417 -8.28 -0.80 -20.82
CA LEU A 417 -9.57 -0.14 -21.05
C LEU A 417 -9.43 1.00 -22.06
N LEU A 418 -8.44 1.87 -21.91
CA LEU A 418 -8.18 2.97 -22.84
C LEU A 418 -7.82 2.46 -24.24
N ALA A 419 -6.95 1.45 -24.33
CA ALA A 419 -6.56 0.84 -25.59
C ALA A 419 -7.75 0.21 -26.32
N ALA A 420 -8.70 -0.38 -25.59
CA ALA A 420 -9.92 -0.94 -26.16
C ALA A 420 -10.91 0.16 -26.62
N LEU A 421 -10.93 1.34 -25.97
CA LEU A 421 -11.70 2.49 -26.45
C LEU A 421 -11.20 3.05 -27.78
N LEU A 422 -9.94 2.79 -28.16
CA LEU A 422 -9.38 3.13 -29.48
C LEU A 422 -9.82 2.16 -30.59
N GLY A 423 -10.36 0.99 -30.26
CA GLY A 423 -10.80 -0.04 -31.20
C GLY A 423 -11.67 0.46 -32.37
N PRO A 424 -12.68 1.34 -32.13
CA PRO A 424 -13.50 1.92 -33.20
C PRO A 424 -12.70 2.75 -34.22
N LEU A 425 -11.68 3.49 -33.75
CA LEU A 425 -10.81 4.27 -34.63
C LEU A 425 -9.95 3.34 -35.49
N TRP A 426 -9.43 2.27 -34.88
CA TRP A 426 -8.73 1.22 -35.63
C TRP A 426 -9.63 0.57 -36.67
N ALA A 427 -10.87 0.22 -36.31
CA ALA A 427 -11.82 -0.40 -37.23
C ALA A 427 -12.21 0.51 -38.41
N ALA A 428 -12.24 1.83 -38.20
CA ALA A 428 -12.54 2.82 -39.24
C ALA A 428 -11.33 3.19 -40.12
N ALA A 429 -10.10 2.97 -39.64
CA ALA A 429 -8.88 3.40 -40.33
C ALA A 429 -8.61 2.62 -41.63
N PRO A 430 -7.92 3.22 -42.62
CA PRO A 430 -7.47 2.51 -43.82
C PRO A 430 -6.54 1.33 -43.47
N ARG A 431 -6.62 0.24 -44.24
CA ARG A 431 -5.83 -0.99 -43.99
C ARG A 431 -4.32 -0.75 -43.92
N GLN A 432 -3.80 0.20 -44.69
CA GLN A 432 -2.38 0.55 -44.69
C GLN A 432 -1.98 1.19 -43.36
N LEU A 433 -2.78 2.15 -42.87
CA LEU A 433 -2.55 2.83 -41.59
C LEU A 433 -2.70 1.87 -40.41
N GLN A 434 -3.68 0.96 -40.44
CA GLN A 434 -3.83 -0.08 -39.42
C GLN A 434 -2.58 -0.97 -39.34
N ARG A 435 -2.07 -1.46 -40.48
CA ARG A 435 -0.88 -2.32 -40.53
C ARG A 435 0.37 -1.57 -40.07
N ALA A 436 0.56 -0.34 -40.54
CA ALA A 436 1.68 0.50 -40.13
C ALA A 436 1.65 0.82 -38.63
N GLY A 437 0.49 1.18 -38.09
CA GLY A 437 0.33 1.45 -36.65
C GLY A 437 0.60 0.24 -35.78
N ILE A 438 0.07 -0.94 -36.14
CA ILE A 438 0.34 -2.20 -35.42
C ILE A 438 1.84 -2.55 -35.51
N ALA A 439 2.46 -2.40 -36.69
CA ALA A 439 3.88 -2.69 -36.87
C ALA A 439 4.77 -1.74 -36.08
N LEU A 440 4.44 -0.44 -36.05
CA LEU A 440 5.19 0.57 -35.30
C LEU A 440 5.06 0.35 -33.78
N ALA A 441 3.84 0.08 -33.29
CA ALA A 441 3.62 -0.26 -31.88
C ALA A 441 4.34 -1.55 -31.48
N GLY A 442 4.31 -2.58 -32.34
CA GLY A 442 5.08 -3.81 -32.14
C GLY A 442 6.60 -3.57 -32.12
N LEU A 443 7.11 -2.74 -33.03
CA LEU A 443 8.53 -2.37 -33.07
C LEU A 443 8.93 -1.59 -31.81
N ALA A 444 8.14 -0.60 -31.39
CA ALA A 444 8.37 0.14 -30.16
C ALA A 444 8.36 -0.79 -28.93
N ALA A 445 7.43 -1.75 -28.89
CA ALA A 445 7.36 -2.76 -27.84
C ALA A 445 8.65 -3.58 -27.77
N VAL A 446 9.13 -4.09 -28.90
CA VAL A 446 10.35 -4.91 -28.98
C VAL A 446 11.60 -4.10 -28.63
N VAL A 447 11.75 -2.90 -29.19
CA VAL A 447 12.92 -2.04 -28.90
C VAL A 447 12.97 -1.67 -27.42
N ALA A 448 11.85 -1.25 -26.84
CA ALA A 448 11.78 -0.90 -25.43
C ALA A 448 11.98 -2.13 -24.52
N ALA A 449 11.47 -3.31 -24.92
CA ALA A 449 11.70 -4.57 -24.20
C ALA A 449 13.20 -4.95 -24.18
N ILE A 450 13.90 -4.81 -25.32
CA ILE A 450 15.35 -5.07 -25.39
C ILE A 450 16.08 -4.12 -24.45
N VAL A 451 15.81 -2.81 -24.54
CA VAL A 451 16.44 -1.81 -23.66
C VAL A 451 16.12 -2.09 -22.19
N SER A 452 14.89 -2.50 -21.87
CA SER A 452 14.47 -2.82 -20.50
C SER A 452 15.22 -4.01 -19.89
N VAL A 453 15.63 -5.00 -20.69
CA VAL A 453 16.34 -6.19 -20.20
C VAL A 453 17.86 -5.97 -20.19
N THR A 454 18.38 -5.09 -21.06
CA THR A 454 19.81 -4.77 -21.10
C THR A 454 20.21 -3.63 -20.17
N ALA A 455 19.27 -2.77 -19.78
CA ALA A 455 19.50 -1.75 -18.77
C ALA A 455 19.63 -2.38 -17.36
N PRO A 456 20.44 -1.80 -16.46
CA PRO A 456 20.48 -2.21 -15.07
C PRO A 456 19.09 -2.25 -14.46
N ALA A 457 18.79 -3.32 -13.72
CA ALA A 457 17.52 -3.46 -13.02
C ALA A 457 17.42 -2.41 -11.89
N HIS A 458 18.52 -2.14 -11.19
CA HIS A 458 18.59 -1.27 -10.02
C HIS A 458 19.72 -0.23 -10.19
N SER A 459 19.67 0.84 -9.40
CA SER A 459 20.71 1.87 -9.33
C SER A 459 20.92 2.30 -7.87
N ARG A 460 21.85 3.22 -7.62
CA ARG A 460 22.07 3.75 -6.25
C ARG A 460 20.85 4.55 -5.75
N GLU A 461 20.18 5.27 -6.65
CA GLU A 461 18.99 6.06 -6.35
C GLU A 461 17.73 5.18 -6.24
N ARG A 462 17.73 4.03 -6.95
CA ARG A 462 16.65 3.04 -6.93
C ARG A 462 17.20 1.65 -6.59
N PRO A 463 17.66 1.47 -5.35
CA PRO A 463 18.40 0.29 -4.95
C PRO A 463 17.48 -0.92 -4.77
N ARG A 464 18.07 -2.10 -4.93
CA ARG A 464 17.47 -3.35 -4.49
C ARG A 464 17.56 -3.45 -2.98
N ARG A 465 16.44 -3.73 -2.33
CA ARG A 465 16.41 -3.96 -0.88
C ARG A 465 17.09 -5.29 -0.54
N LEU A 466 18.00 -5.29 0.43
CA LEU A 466 18.70 -6.49 0.93
C LEU A 466 19.21 -6.25 2.36
N ASN A 467 18.71 -7.07 3.28
CA ASN A 467 19.19 -7.10 4.68
C ASN A 467 20.10 -8.31 4.88
N LEU A 468 21.11 -8.13 5.71
CA LEU A 468 21.96 -9.19 6.25
C LEU A 468 21.50 -9.46 7.68
N ALA A 469 21.35 -10.74 8.03
CA ALA A 469 21.12 -11.14 9.40
C ALA A 469 22.18 -12.13 9.88
N LEU A 470 22.66 -11.94 11.10
CA LEU A 470 23.40 -12.95 11.83
C LEU A 470 22.45 -13.65 12.80
N HIS A 471 22.31 -14.96 12.70
CA HIS A 471 21.59 -15.75 13.70
C HIS A 471 22.57 -16.60 14.49
N CYS A 472 22.55 -16.51 15.82
CA CYS A 472 23.24 -17.47 16.68
C CYS A 472 22.26 -18.27 17.56
N ASP A 473 22.34 -19.59 17.51
CA ASP A 473 21.60 -20.50 18.38
C ASP A 473 22.50 -20.89 19.57
N ALA A 474 22.15 -20.40 20.76
CA ALA A 474 22.95 -20.59 21.96
C ALA A 474 23.08 -22.05 22.40
N ASP A 475 22.15 -22.91 22.00
CA ASP A 475 22.08 -24.32 22.40
C ASP A 475 22.49 -25.29 21.28
N ALA A 476 22.94 -24.76 20.12
CA ALA A 476 23.43 -25.59 19.03
C ALA A 476 24.61 -26.47 19.47
N ALA A 477 24.45 -27.79 19.34
CA ALA A 477 25.44 -28.78 19.78
C ALA A 477 26.78 -28.69 19.03
N ALA A 478 26.76 -28.27 17.77
CA ALA A 478 27.96 -28.09 16.96
C ALA A 478 28.34 -26.60 16.90
N ALA A 479 29.60 -26.28 17.22
CA ALA A 479 30.10 -24.91 17.17
C ALA A 479 29.95 -24.26 15.78
N ALA A 480 30.05 -25.04 14.70
CA ALA A 480 29.85 -24.57 13.32
C ALA A 480 28.37 -24.28 12.99
N ALA A 481 27.42 -24.82 13.76
CA ALA A 481 25.99 -24.53 13.62
C ALA A 481 25.53 -23.42 14.58
N ARG A 482 26.44 -22.90 15.41
CA ARG A 482 26.12 -21.96 16.48
C ARG A 482 25.85 -20.55 15.99
N CYS A 483 26.46 -20.14 14.87
CA CYS A 483 26.17 -18.86 14.22
C CYS A 483 26.12 -19.04 12.70
N ARG A 484 25.18 -18.35 12.04
CA ARG A 484 24.97 -18.41 10.60
C ARG A 484 24.55 -17.05 10.03
N TRP A 485 25.03 -16.75 8.83
CA TRP A 485 24.59 -15.61 8.03
C TRP A 485 23.33 -15.97 7.25
N LEU A 486 22.39 -15.04 7.17
CA LEU A 486 21.12 -15.18 6.49
C LEU A 486 20.93 -14.01 5.51
N ILE A 487 20.48 -14.34 4.30
CA ILE A 487 19.94 -13.39 3.32
C ILE A 487 18.59 -13.95 2.90
N GLY A 488 17.50 -13.25 3.18
CA GLY A 488 16.15 -13.71 2.82
C GLY A 488 16.01 -13.98 1.31
N ASP A 489 15.29 -15.04 0.94
CA ASP A 489 15.13 -15.40 -0.46
C ASP A 489 14.34 -14.34 -1.24
N ARG A 490 14.85 -13.98 -2.42
CA ARG A 490 14.27 -12.97 -3.31
C ARG A 490 14.57 -13.31 -4.76
N PRO A 491 13.71 -12.90 -5.72
CA PRO A 491 13.97 -13.09 -7.15
C PRO A 491 15.37 -12.59 -7.55
N GLY A 492 16.21 -13.49 -8.05
CA GLY A 492 17.59 -13.20 -8.44
C GLY A 492 18.67 -13.62 -7.42
N GLY A 493 18.28 -14.10 -6.23
CA GLY A 493 19.22 -14.59 -5.20
C GLY A 493 20.20 -13.54 -4.67
N PRO A 494 21.18 -13.96 -3.85
CA PRO A 494 22.24 -13.11 -3.35
C PRO A 494 23.18 -12.65 -4.47
N PRO A 495 23.64 -11.39 -4.43
CA PRO A 495 24.68 -10.91 -5.32
C PRO A 495 25.94 -11.77 -5.29
N GLY A 496 26.58 -11.98 -6.45
CA GLY A 496 27.82 -12.75 -6.55
C GLY A 496 28.97 -12.23 -5.67
N ALA A 497 29.00 -10.92 -5.37
CA ALA A 497 29.96 -10.35 -4.43
C ALA A 497 29.76 -10.86 -3.00
N LEU A 498 28.51 -11.06 -2.56
CA LEU A 498 28.20 -11.65 -1.24
C LEU A 498 28.49 -13.16 -1.23
N LEU A 499 28.20 -13.88 -2.32
CA LEU A 499 28.58 -15.29 -2.48
C LEU A 499 30.10 -15.50 -2.48
N ALA A 500 30.87 -14.51 -2.91
CA ALA A 500 32.34 -14.55 -2.84
C ALA A 500 32.89 -14.17 -1.45
N ALA A 501 32.08 -13.54 -0.60
CA ALA A 501 32.48 -13.08 0.72
C ALA A 501 32.17 -14.09 1.84
N ALA A 502 31.22 -15.01 1.63
CA ALA A 502 30.92 -16.11 2.54
C ALA A 502 30.35 -17.33 1.77
N ASP A 503 30.51 -18.51 2.34
CA ASP A 503 30.09 -19.80 1.76
C ASP A 503 28.58 -20.03 1.90
N PHE A 504 27.77 -19.23 1.21
CA PHE A 504 26.31 -19.44 1.15
C PHE A 504 25.97 -20.73 0.40
N ALA A 505 24.96 -21.45 0.89
CA ALA A 505 24.44 -22.64 0.24
C ALA A 505 23.91 -22.36 -1.18
N ASP A 506 23.92 -23.39 -2.03
CA ASP A 506 23.48 -23.29 -3.44
C ASP A 506 21.97 -23.09 -3.61
N SER A 507 21.19 -23.29 -2.55
CA SER A 507 19.74 -23.10 -2.52
C SER A 507 19.30 -22.49 -1.19
N PRO A 508 18.21 -21.71 -1.17
CA PRO A 508 17.62 -21.24 0.07
C PRO A 508 17.06 -22.42 0.88
N ALA A 509 16.92 -22.19 2.18
CA ALA A 509 16.30 -23.13 3.12
C ALA A 509 15.63 -22.35 4.25
N GLN A 510 14.75 -23.02 5.00
CA GLN A 510 13.99 -22.44 6.11
C GLN A 510 14.86 -21.54 7.02
N SER A 511 14.48 -20.27 7.15
CA SER A 511 15.21 -19.21 7.86
C SER A 511 15.44 -19.57 9.32
N PHE A 512 14.42 -20.11 9.98
CA PHE A 512 14.46 -20.54 11.38
C PHE A 512 13.67 -21.84 11.57
N PRO A 513 14.05 -22.71 12.52
CA PRO A 513 13.28 -23.93 12.80
C PRO A 513 11.81 -23.69 13.17
N TRP A 514 11.48 -22.47 13.60
CA TRP A 514 10.16 -22.05 14.04
C TRP A 514 9.46 -21.10 13.04
N SER A 515 10.06 -20.79 11.89
CA SER A 515 9.39 -19.99 10.85
C SER A 515 8.53 -20.89 9.95
N GLU A 516 7.65 -20.29 9.15
CA GLU A 516 6.94 -21.03 8.09
C GLU A 516 7.94 -21.74 7.16
N GLU A 517 7.53 -22.84 6.51
CA GLU A 517 8.35 -23.55 5.52
C GLU A 517 8.75 -22.63 4.34
N ASP A 518 7.86 -21.71 3.95
CA ASP A 518 8.07 -20.77 2.85
C ASP A 518 8.90 -19.52 3.25
N ASP A 519 9.23 -19.34 4.54
CA ASP A 519 10.18 -18.32 5.00
C ASP A 519 11.60 -18.87 4.84
N GLU A 520 12.15 -18.74 3.63
CA GLU A 520 13.47 -19.23 3.28
C GLU A 520 14.54 -18.14 3.22
N SER A 521 15.77 -18.51 3.57
CA SER A 521 16.97 -17.70 3.48
C SER A 521 18.12 -18.47 2.83
N TRP A 522 19.02 -17.73 2.18
CA TRP A 522 20.33 -18.20 1.81
C TRP A 522 21.22 -18.21 3.06
N ILE A 523 21.77 -19.37 3.38
CA ILE A 523 22.46 -19.62 4.66
C ILE A 523 23.95 -19.85 4.40
N ALA A 524 24.81 -19.15 5.14
CA ALA A 524 26.25 -19.44 5.24
C ALA A 524 26.65 -19.68 6.70
N PRO A 525 27.63 -20.57 6.98
CA PRO A 525 28.22 -20.64 8.31
C PRO A 525 28.89 -19.30 8.67
N ALA A 526 28.85 -18.92 9.94
CA ALA A 526 29.54 -17.74 10.45
C ALA A 526 30.56 -18.13 11.52
N ALA A 527 31.63 -17.35 11.68
CA ALA A 527 32.50 -17.48 12.83
C ALA A 527 31.69 -17.31 14.14
N LEU A 528 32.11 -18.04 15.17
CA LEU A 528 31.48 -17.93 16.48
C LEU A 528 31.63 -16.51 17.01
N VAL A 529 30.50 -15.86 17.28
CA VAL A 529 30.43 -14.56 17.93
C VAL A 529 29.87 -14.77 19.34
N ASP A 530 30.57 -14.23 20.34
CA ASP A 530 30.13 -14.30 21.74
C ASP A 530 29.06 -13.23 22.00
N LEU A 531 27.83 -13.54 21.58
CA LEU A 531 26.65 -12.71 21.84
C LEU A 531 25.88 -13.27 23.05
N PRO A 532 25.64 -12.47 24.10
CA PRO A 532 24.82 -12.89 25.24
C PRO A 532 23.41 -13.29 24.75
N PRO A 533 22.93 -14.51 25.07
CA PRO A 533 21.58 -14.93 24.72
C PRO A 533 20.53 -14.23 25.58
N PRO A 534 19.27 -14.17 25.14
CA PRO A 534 18.19 -13.72 25.99
C PRO A 534 18.01 -14.66 27.19
N GLU A 535 17.46 -14.10 28.27
CA GLU A 535 17.21 -14.75 29.55
C GLU A 535 15.69 -14.84 29.77
N LEU A 536 15.23 -15.99 30.26
CA LEU A 536 13.84 -16.20 30.67
C LEU A 536 13.85 -16.83 32.06
N ASP A 537 13.67 -15.99 33.08
CA ASP A 537 13.69 -16.42 34.48
C ASP A 537 12.29 -16.81 34.94
N LEU A 538 12.15 -17.98 35.57
CA LEU A 538 10.93 -18.38 36.27
C LEU A 538 10.86 -17.70 37.64
N LEU A 539 9.92 -16.77 37.81
CA LEU A 539 9.71 -16.01 39.05
C LEU A 539 8.81 -16.76 40.03
N SER A 540 7.73 -17.37 39.52
CA SER A 540 6.82 -18.20 40.32
C SER A 540 6.11 -19.23 39.44
N ASP A 541 5.76 -20.35 40.05
CA ASP A 541 4.98 -21.45 39.46
C ASP A 541 3.92 -21.85 40.50
N GLU A 542 2.65 -21.58 40.19
CA GLU A 542 1.54 -21.75 41.14
C GLU A 542 0.37 -22.50 40.49
N ALA A 543 -0.12 -23.57 41.13
CA ALA A 543 -1.37 -24.21 40.74
C ALA A 543 -2.60 -23.52 41.34
N GLY A 544 -3.68 -23.48 40.56
CA GLY A 544 -4.97 -23.02 41.04
C GLY A 544 -6.15 -23.57 40.23
N PRO A 545 -7.40 -23.20 40.60
CA PRO A 545 -8.61 -23.64 39.90
C PRO A 545 -8.67 -23.22 38.42
N TRP A 546 -7.81 -22.28 38.02
CA TRP A 546 -7.70 -21.67 36.71
C TRP A 546 -6.65 -22.36 35.82
N GLY A 547 -5.89 -23.31 36.36
CA GLY A 547 -4.75 -23.95 35.71
C GLY A 547 -3.46 -23.68 36.49
N ARG A 548 -2.33 -23.79 35.82
CA ARG A 548 -1.01 -23.45 36.36
C ARG A 548 -0.62 -22.06 35.88
N LEU A 549 -0.28 -21.18 36.82
CA LEU A 549 0.25 -19.84 36.56
C LEU A 549 1.76 -19.87 36.59
N LEU A 550 2.37 -19.50 35.46
CA LEU A 550 3.80 -19.21 35.37
C LEU A 550 3.99 -17.70 35.34
N ARG A 551 4.82 -17.16 36.23
CA ARG A 551 5.33 -15.80 36.10
C ARG A 551 6.77 -15.86 35.66
N LEU A 552 7.06 -15.22 34.54
CA LEU A 552 8.34 -15.26 33.86
C LEU A 552 8.89 -13.84 33.73
N ARG A 553 10.21 -13.70 33.67
CA ARG A 553 10.87 -12.46 33.27
C ARG A 553 11.69 -12.70 32.02
N LEU A 554 11.29 -12.09 30.91
CA LEU A 554 12.02 -12.12 29.65
C LEU A 554 12.92 -10.89 29.53
N ARG A 555 14.22 -11.11 29.33
CA ARG A 555 15.22 -10.04 29.27
C ARG A 555 16.21 -10.29 28.14
N SER A 556 16.67 -9.23 27.47
CA SER A 556 17.84 -9.27 26.60
C SER A 556 19.05 -8.61 27.30
N PRO A 557 20.06 -9.38 27.74
CA PRO A 557 21.27 -8.82 28.37
C PRO A 557 22.04 -7.87 27.45
N ARG A 558 21.88 -8.00 26.13
CA ARG A 558 22.52 -7.13 25.14
C ARG A 558 21.67 -5.93 24.71
N GLY A 559 20.54 -5.70 25.37
CA GLY A 559 19.66 -4.55 25.07
C GLY A 559 19.03 -4.62 23.68
N ALA A 560 18.69 -5.82 23.22
CA ALA A 560 17.98 -6.01 21.96
C ALA A 560 16.63 -5.29 21.99
N ARG A 561 16.28 -4.65 20.87
CA ARG A 561 15.03 -3.88 20.72
C ARG A 561 13.81 -4.78 20.81
N ARG A 562 13.92 -5.98 20.27
CA ARG A 562 12.85 -6.98 20.22
C ARG A 562 13.27 -8.23 20.96
N ALA A 563 12.34 -8.82 21.70
CA ALA A 563 12.47 -10.18 22.19
C ALA A 563 11.18 -10.93 21.90
N ALA A 564 11.25 -12.25 21.82
CA ALA A 564 10.09 -13.08 21.57
C ALA A 564 10.12 -14.34 22.44
N LEU A 565 8.92 -14.82 22.73
CA LEU A 565 8.65 -16.07 23.41
C LEU A 565 7.82 -16.96 22.48
N LEU A 566 8.34 -18.14 22.18
CA LEU A 566 7.65 -19.18 21.44
C LEU A 566 7.34 -20.33 22.39
N LEU A 567 6.05 -20.68 22.44
CA LEU A 567 5.54 -21.80 23.23
C LEU A 567 4.87 -22.79 22.29
N PRO A 568 5.10 -24.12 22.44
CA PRO A 568 4.41 -25.14 21.67
C PRO A 568 2.89 -24.97 21.73
N GLU A 569 2.19 -25.18 20.62
CA GLU A 569 0.72 -25.00 20.55
C GLU A 569 -0.03 -25.93 21.52
N ASP A 570 0.54 -27.11 21.80
CA ASP A 570 0.00 -28.10 22.74
C ASP A 570 0.22 -27.76 24.22
N THR A 571 0.91 -26.66 24.55
CA THR A 571 1.07 -26.13 25.92
C THR A 571 -0.28 -25.84 26.59
N GLY A 572 -1.35 -25.66 25.81
CA GLY A 572 -2.70 -25.44 26.34
C GLY A 572 -2.83 -24.09 27.04
N ILE A 573 -2.27 -23.03 26.44
CA ILE A 573 -2.31 -21.65 26.94
C ILE A 573 -3.78 -21.19 27.01
N ARG A 574 -4.22 -20.79 28.21
CA ARG A 574 -5.56 -20.28 28.48
C ARG A 574 -5.60 -18.75 28.48
N ALA A 575 -4.56 -18.11 28.99
CA ALA A 575 -4.37 -16.67 28.87
C ALA A 575 -2.90 -16.31 29.07
N ILE A 576 -2.54 -15.12 28.60
CA ILE A 576 -1.23 -14.52 28.78
C ILE A 576 -1.42 -13.04 29.12
N ALA A 577 -0.59 -12.52 30.01
CA ALA A 577 -0.50 -11.11 30.32
C ALA A 577 0.96 -10.66 30.32
N VAL A 578 1.18 -9.43 29.84
CA VAL A 578 2.50 -8.82 29.74
C VAL A 578 2.46 -7.51 30.53
N ASP A 579 3.32 -7.38 31.55
CA ASP A 579 3.32 -6.26 32.51
C ASP A 579 1.91 -5.92 33.05
N GLY A 580 1.15 -6.97 33.37
CA GLY A 580 -0.21 -6.86 33.92
C GLY A 580 -1.32 -6.57 32.89
N VAL A 581 -0.99 -6.44 31.60
CA VAL A 581 -1.96 -6.28 30.51
C VAL A 581 -2.26 -7.65 29.89
N THR A 582 -3.50 -8.12 30.02
CA THR A 582 -3.95 -9.37 29.39
C THR A 582 -4.03 -9.19 27.88
N LEU A 583 -3.38 -10.09 27.13
CA LEU A 583 -3.44 -10.07 25.68
C LEU A 583 -4.77 -10.67 25.17
N PRO A 584 -5.27 -10.23 24.01
CA PRO A 584 -6.38 -10.90 23.35
C PRO A 584 -6.00 -12.35 22.99
N PRO A 585 -7.00 -13.21 22.68
CA PRO A 585 -6.74 -14.56 22.18
C PRO A 585 -5.76 -14.56 21.00
N TYR A 586 -4.88 -15.57 20.96
CA TYR A 586 -3.87 -15.68 19.91
C TYR A 586 -4.52 -15.72 18.51
N PRO A 587 -4.23 -14.75 17.61
CA PRO A 587 -4.97 -14.57 16.36
C PRO A 587 -4.90 -15.77 15.42
N GLU A 588 -5.99 -16.12 14.74
CA GLU A 588 -6.04 -17.23 13.77
C GLU A 588 -4.98 -17.09 12.67
N ARG A 589 -4.84 -15.89 12.10
CA ARG A 589 -3.80 -15.60 11.10
C ARG A 589 -2.38 -15.88 11.60
N LYS A 590 -2.12 -15.72 12.90
CA LYS A 590 -0.82 -16.04 13.51
C LYS A 590 -0.64 -17.54 13.74
N ARG A 591 -1.73 -18.31 13.88
CA ARG A 591 -1.69 -19.79 13.91
C ARG A 591 -1.41 -20.36 12.52
N GLU A 592 -1.86 -19.70 11.47
CA GLU A 592 -1.47 -20.07 10.10
C GLU A 592 0.04 -19.88 9.89
N GLN A 593 0.60 -18.80 10.45
CA GLN A 593 2.04 -18.50 10.36
C GLN A 593 2.93 -19.33 11.29
N PHE A 594 2.41 -19.74 12.44
CA PHE A 594 3.12 -20.57 13.41
C PHE A 594 2.21 -21.75 13.78
N PRO A 595 2.13 -22.80 12.94
CA PRO A 595 1.17 -23.89 13.12
C PRO A 595 1.44 -24.72 14.39
N ASP A 596 2.71 -24.84 14.76
CA ASP A 596 3.15 -25.69 15.88
C ASP A 596 3.49 -24.89 17.15
N ALA A 597 3.36 -23.55 17.12
CA ALA A 597 3.75 -22.70 18.25
C ALA A 597 2.94 -21.38 18.32
N GLN A 598 2.80 -20.85 19.53
CA GLN A 598 2.34 -19.48 19.75
C GLN A 598 3.54 -18.55 19.91
N HIS A 599 3.67 -17.61 18.98
CA HIS A 599 4.76 -16.65 18.92
C HIS A 599 4.33 -15.28 19.46
N TYR A 600 4.88 -14.92 20.62
CA TYR A 600 4.65 -13.64 21.27
C TYR A 600 5.90 -12.76 21.13
N GLN A 601 5.83 -11.77 20.23
CA GLN A 601 6.88 -10.78 20.03
C GLN A 601 6.63 -9.54 20.88
N LEU A 602 7.66 -9.10 21.60
CA LEU A 602 7.71 -7.87 22.38
C LEU A 602 8.66 -6.89 21.72
N VAL A 603 8.23 -5.64 21.60
CA VAL A 603 9.04 -4.53 21.07
C VAL A 603 9.28 -3.52 22.20
N GLY A 604 10.48 -2.95 22.27
CA GLY A 604 10.85 -1.98 23.30
C GLY A 604 11.13 -2.62 24.66
N VAL A 605 11.73 -3.81 24.68
CA VAL A 605 12.05 -4.54 25.92
C VAL A 605 13.00 -3.72 26.80
N PRO A 606 12.62 -3.36 28.04
CA PRO A 606 13.46 -2.57 28.92
C PRO A 606 14.63 -3.40 29.47
N ALA A 607 15.65 -2.73 30.00
CA ALA A 607 16.90 -3.38 30.42
C ALA A 607 16.71 -4.37 31.59
N GLU A 608 15.72 -4.12 32.44
CA GLU A 608 15.27 -4.99 33.53
C GLU A 608 14.46 -6.20 33.07
N GLY A 609 14.01 -6.23 31.81
CA GLY A 609 13.13 -7.25 31.25
C GLY A 609 11.64 -6.99 31.50
N VAL A 610 10.80 -7.76 30.83
CA VAL A 610 9.33 -7.69 30.90
C VAL A 610 8.79 -8.86 31.71
N GLU A 611 7.79 -8.62 32.56
CA GLU A 611 7.09 -9.68 33.27
C GLU A 611 5.99 -10.29 32.39
N ILE A 612 6.03 -11.61 32.21
CA ILE A 612 5.03 -12.36 31.45
C ILE A 612 4.34 -13.34 32.39
N ALA A 613 3.02 -13.22 32.52
CA ALA A 613 2.19 -14.14 33.29
C ALA A 613 1.40 -15.03 32.33
N ILE A 614 1.54 -16.35 32.44
CA ILE A 614 0.92 -17.32 31.54
C ILE A 614 0.10 -18.31 32.35
N ILE A 615 -1.14 -18.53 31.94
CA ILE A 615 -2.00 -19.57 32.49
C ILE A 615 -2.03 -20.72 31.49
N VAL A 616 -1.59 -21.90 31.93
CA VAL A 616 -1.57 -23.11 31.10
C VAL A 616 -2.47 -24.19 31.68
N ALA A 617 -2.93 -25.11 30.82
CA ALA A 617 -3.70 -26.27 31.22
C ALA A 617 -2.84 -27.37 31.88
N ALA A 618 -1.52 -27.34 31.67
CA ALA A 618 -0.58 -28.32 32.20
C ALA A 618 -0.57 -28.37 33.75
N PRO A 619 -0.47 -29.55 34.38
CA PRO A 619 -0.26 -29.69 35.82
C PRO A 619 1.02 -29.01 36.33
N GLU A 620 1.01 -28.70 37.63
CA GLU A 620 2.14 -28.08 38.36
C GLU A 620 3.41 -28.94 38.26
N GLY A 621 4.55 -28.29 38.04
CA GLY A 621 5.85 -28.96 37.96
C GLY A 621 6.11 -29.74 36.66
N GLU A 622 5.17 -29.82 35.72
CA GLU A 622 5.43 -30.36 34.39
C GLU A 622 6.43 -29.46 33.64
N ALA A 623 7.40 -30.05 32.95
CA ALA A 623 8.36 -29.29 32.17
C ALA A 623 7.67 -28.74 30.90
N ILE A 624 7.81 -27.44 30.64
CA ILE A 624 7.32 -26.80 29.42
C ILE A 624 8.51 -26.27 28.66
N ASP A 625 8.78 -26.84 27.48
CA ASP A 625 9.82 -26.32 26.61
C ASP A 625 9.35 -25.04 25.92
N ALA A 626 10.23 -24.04 25.92
CA ALA A 626 10.02 -22.76 25.28
C ALA A 626 11.25 -22.41 24.44
N THR A 627 11.05 -21.63 23.37
CA THR A 627 12.14 -21.00 22.64
C THR A 627 12.03 -19.50 22.83
N ILE A 628 13.12 -18.86 23.23
CA ILE A 628 13.23 -17.41 23.30
C ILE A 628 14.24 -16.94 22.28
N TRP A 629 14.01 -15.77 21.72
CA TRP A 629 15.00 -15.08 20.91
C TRP A 629 14.90 -13.59 21.05
N ASP A 630 15.97 -12.90 20.69
CA ASP A 630 16.02 -11.45 20.68
C ASP A 630 16.71 -10.93 19.42
N VAL A 631 16.33 -9.73 18.98
CA VAL A 631 16.89 -9.07 17.79
C VAL A 631 17.42 -7.71 18.16
N ALA A 632 18.73 -7.56 17.99
CA ALA A 632 19.44 -6.30 18.09
C ALA A 632 19.67 -5.71 16.70
N ASP A 633 19.64 -4.39 16.62
CA ASP A 633 19.90 -3.66 15.39
C ASP A 633 21.40 -3.70 15.05
N GLY A 634 21.70 -3.84 13.77
CA GLY A 634 23.07 -3.92 13.27
C GLY A 634 23.71 -5.30 13.40
N LEU A 635 24.87 -5.41 12.78
CA LEU A 635 25.74 -6.59 12.85
C LEU A 635 26.84 -6.37 13.89
N PRO A 636 27.36 -7.43 14.55
CA PRO A 636 28.49 -7.30 15.45
C PRO A 636 29.75 -6.83 14.70
N GLU A 637 30.63 -6.11 15.41
CA GLU A 637 31.90 -5.60 14.88
C GLU A 637 32.93 -6.73 14.67
N THR A 638 32.72 -7.58 13.66
CA THR A 638 33.63 -8.67 13.31
C THR A 638 34.24 -8.45 11.92
N PRO A 639 35.44 -9.02 11.65
CA PRO A 639 36.04 -8.98 10.32
C PRO A 639 35.13 -9.56 9.22
N GLU A 640 34.38 -10.63 9.52
CA GLU A 640 33.42 -11.25 8.60
C GLU A 640 32.23 -10.34 8.31
N ALA A 641 31.61 -9.75 9.34
CA ALA A 641 30.52 -8.79 9.15
C ALA A 641 30.97 -7.60 8.29
N ALA A 642 32.15 -7.06 8.57
CA ALA A 642 32.72 -5.97 7.80
C ALA A 642 33.04 -6.37 6.35
N ALA A 643 33.41 -7.63 6.10
CA ALA A 643 33.63 -8.15 4.75
C ALA A 643 32.32 -8.25 3.96
N LEU A 644 31.25 -8.80 4.57
CA LEU A 644 29.93 -8.88 3.96
C LEU A 644 29.34 -7.50 3.68
N LEU A 645 29.45 -6.56 4.62
CA LEU A 645 28.99 -5.18 4.41
C LEU A 645 29.73 -4.49 3.26
N ARG A 646 31.06 -4.71 3.10
CA ARG A 646 31.81 -4.21 1.95
C ARG A 646 31.47 -4.92 0.64
N ALA A 647 31.05 -6.18 0.72
CA ALA A 647 30.66 -6.98 -0.43
C ALA A 647 29.23 -6.69 -0.91
N ARG A 648 28.40 -5.99 -0.12
CA ARG A 648 27.11 -5.46 -0.56
C ARG A 648 27.33 -4.54 -1.76
N PRO A 649 26.71 -4.82 -2.93
CA PRO A 649 26.80 -3.94 -4.07
C PRO A 649 26.19 -2.56 -3.79
N GLU A 650 26.66 -1.53 -4.49
CA GLU A 650 26.21 -0.14 -4.26
C GLU A 650 24.77 0.12 -4.70
N ASP A 651 24.21 -0.72 -5.57
CA ASP A 651 22.80 -0.71 -5.97
C ASP A 651 21.93 -1.56 -5.03
N HIS A 652 22.45 -1.95 -3.86
CA HIS A 652 21.72 -2.64 -2.81
C HIS A 652 21.73 -1.84 -1.50
N VAL A 653 20.61 -1.88 -0.78
CA VAL A 653 20.47 -1.14 0.47
C VAL A 653 19.67 -1.93 1.50
N GLN A 654 20.02 -1.74 2.78
CA GLN A 654 19.21 -2.23 3.89
C GLN A 654 17.83 -1.54 3.91
N THR A 655 16.82 -2.20 4.47
CA THR A 655 15.44 -1.72 4.50
C THR A 655 14.72 -2.12 5.79
N HIS A 656 13.66 -1.40 6.16
CA HIS A 656 12.87 -1.64 7.37
C HIS A 656 13.76 -1.75 8.62
N GLY A 657 13.76 -2.90 9.31
CA GLY A 657 14.60 -3.15 10.49
C GLY A 657 16.11 -3.16 10.24
N GLY A 658 16.54 -3.03 8.97
CA GLY A 658 17.93 -2.98 8.58
C GLY A 658 18.65 -4.32 8.71
N ASP A 659 19.98 -4.25 8.77
CA ASP A 659 20.81 -5.39 9.13
C ASP A 659 20.66 -5.71 10.62
N VAL A 660 20.60 -6.98 11.00
CA VAL A 660 20.26 -7.39 12.38
C VAL A 660 21.09 -8.55 12.91
N SER A 661 21.19 -8.63 14.24
CA SER A 661 21.74 -9.79 14.94
C SER A 661 20.70 -10.42 15.87
N LEU A 662 20.40 -11.68 15.61
CA LEU A 662 19.43 -12.51 16.31
C LEU A 662 20.16 -13.56 17.15
N VAL A 663 19.77 -13.72 18.41
CA VAL A 663 20.21 -14.86 19.22
C VAL A 663 18.99 -15.59 19.73
N SER A 664 18.99 -16.92 19.59
CA SER A 664 17.94 -17.78 20.08
C SER A 664 18.47 -18.74 21.14
N ARG A 665 17.55 -19.22 21.98
CA ARG A 665 17.84 -20.18 23.04
C ARG A 665 16.57 -20.96 23.39
N LYS A 666 16.72 -22.26 23.61
CA LYS A 666 15.73 -23.15 24.23
C LYS A 666 15.83 -23.08 25.74
N VAL A 667 14.68 -22.99 26.39
CA VAL A 667 14.56 -22.93 27.84
C VAL A 667 13.46 -23.90 28.27
N THR A 668 13.70 -24.68 29.31
CA THR A 668 12.67 -25.53 29.92
C THR A 668 12.16 -24.85 31.18
N LEU A 669 10.85 -24.60 31.22
CA LEU A 669 10.14 -23.95 32.32
C LEU A 669 9.52 -24.99 33.24
N GLY A 670 9.90 -24.95 34.52
CA GLY A 670 9.45 -25.96 35.48
C GLY A 670 10.11 -27.33 35.27
N GLY A 671 10.02 -28.17 36.29
CA GLY A 671 10.80 -29.41 36.41
C GLY A 671 11.91 -29.24 37.45
N ALA A 672 11.91 -30.14 38.43
CA ALA A 672 13.03 -30.34 39.35
C ALA A 672 13.98 -31.40 38.79
#